data_AF-A0A140KBJ0-F1
#
_entry.id   AF-A0A140KBJ0-F1
#
_cell.length_a   1.000
_cell.length_b   1.000
_cell.length_c   1.000
_cell.angle_alpha   90.00
_cell.angle_beta   90.00
_cell.angle_gamma   90.00
#
_symmetry.space_group_name_H-M   'P 1'
#
loop_
_entity.id
_entity.type
_entity.pdbx_description
1 polymer ?
#
loop_
_entity_poly.entity_id
_entity_poly.type
_entity_poly.pdbx_seq_one_letter_code
_entity_poly.pdbx_strand_id
1 'polypeptide(L)'
;MKIVSLFSGCGGMDLGFIWSGYQVVWANDIDHYACETYKLNIGNHIIEADIAQIDFFSIPDCDVILGGFPCQDFSMIWKRKGIESDRGNLYQYFVKAVALKQPLFFVAENVRGLLTANKGKAIQKIIEDFENCGYKINADIYNFADYGTPQLRERVLIIGIRKDIDFNYQKPQPTHNNYITAGEALRGVEKAIYNNETLKIRPKTTKILELIPEGGNFQSIPKDSPYYVKGMISHVYRRLDRNKPATTIIAAGGGGTWGYHFSEPRPLTNRERARLFGYPDDFKFIGKIADVRRQIGNSVSPVAIKVIADELKPIFNIKSKQNVLHKGLRKRTQTNFHQNGLNQYQQLQLPLVFEKYSVKTEKILELIQEEDMMPSSRVHTASNTIKQQYNLVNTINNEETDLLFINENTYLTPNQALKFFELCKRDIQPKDLEFRRKKNLKIGDETIQPEIVFQRVRGSRNRVCCQLRDLENYILNIYKHSIDLEYNDAKIVIENYDEVLHRSKKHGMRGQRNFTGKIEDEVRGKLAEHGFSKYLANLNNIEFPVDYSKVSDSNTKRDAGDFTQVVINYQMYDIPQQYHISLKSTNGNYLAIPQHEIDWEGEIFVLVKLHIKETFLYQAIKAGLQLAQLNLNENLGWLEIRGFISKNDFKNSYVSKKLPDGTELSYPNYIKAPIQLNQNISQLTDLLETIKKLVL
;
A
#
# COMPACT_ATOMS: atom_id res chain seq x y z
N MET A 1 22.89 8.71 -17.72
CA MET A 1 21.62 8.06 -17.30
C MET A 1 21.24 8.57 -15.92
N LYS A 2 19.95 8.78 -15.67
CA LYS A 2 19.41 9.26 -14.39
C LYS A 2 19.07 8.10 -13.45
N ILE A 3 19.47 8.20 -12.18
CA ILE A 3 19.25 7.19 -11.14
C ILE A 3 18.24 7.70 -10.09
N VAL A 4 17.31 6.83 -9.72
CA VAL A 4 16.57 6.87 -8.45
C VAL A 4 17.18 5.82 -7.51
N SER A 5 17.59 6.20 -6.31
CA SER A 5 18.15 5.28 -5.32
C SER A 5 17.21 5.12 -4.13
N LEU A 6 16.92 3.88 -3.74
CA LEU A 6 16.06 3.53 -2.60
C LEU A 6 16.90 2.84 -1.54
N PHE A 7 16.64 3.10 -0.25
CA PHE A 7 17.43 2.52 0.83
C PHE A 7 18.93 2.83 0.65
N SER A 8 19.24 4.08 0.31
CA SER A 8 20.55 4.49 -0.21
C SER A 8 21.66 4.42 0.84
N GLY A 9 21.31 4.41 2.13
CA GLY A 9 22.25 4.53 3.24
C GLY A 9 23.17 5.72 3.07
N CYS A 10 24.47 5.53 3.36
CA CYS A 10 25.48 6.55 3.12
C CYS A 10 25.91 6.65 1.64
N GLY A 11 25.25 5.94 0.71
CA GLY A 11 25.43 6.10 -0.73
C GLY A 11 26.58 5.30 -1.36
N GLY A 12 27.01 4.18 -0.76
CA GLY A 12 28.12 3.40 -1.32
C GLY A 12 27.84 2.80 -2.70
N MET A 13 26.63 2.26 -2.90
CA MET A 13 26.19 1.76 -4.20
C MET A 13 26.11 2.89 -5.23
N ASP A 14 25.48 4.00 -4.85
CA ASP A 14 25.33 5.21 -5.65
C ASP A 14 26.67 5.76 -6.11
N LEU A 15 27.65 5.84 -5.19
CA LEU A 15 28.99 6.33 -5.49
C LEU A 15 29.69 5.50 -6.56
N GLY A 16 29.54 4.17 -6.53
CA GLY A 16 30.07 3.30 -7.58
C GLY A 16 29.48 3.59 -8.96
N PHE A 17 28.17 3.84 -9.04
CA PHE A 17 27.52 4.27 -10.27
C PHE A 17 27.92 5.69 -10.71
N ILE A 18 28.13 6.61 -9.76
CA ILE A 18 28.61 7.97 -10.06
C ILE A 18 30.01 7.94 -10.66
N TRP A 19 30.91 7.10 -10.15
CA TRP A 19 32.24 6.89 -10.75
C TRP A 19 32.19 6.33 -12.15
N SER A 20 31.10 5.63 -12.48
CA SER A 20 30.79 5.17 -13.82
C SER A 20 30.09 6.25 -14.66
N GLY A 21 29.87 7.47 -14.18
CA GLY A 21 29.30 8.58 -14.95
C GLY A 21 27.77 8.60 -15.00
N TYR A 22 27.10 7.88 -14.10
CA TYR A 22 25.67 8.00 -13.90
C TYR A 22 25.36 9.19 -12.98
N GLN A 23 24.13 9.71 -13.05
CA GLN A 23 23.68 10.85 -12.26
C GLN A 23 22.52 10.44 -11.36
N VAL A 24 22.68 10.55 -10.04
CA VAL A 24 21.56 10.38 -9.11
C VAL A 24 20.72 11.65 -9.10
N VAL A 25 19.42 11.50 -9.31
CA VAL A 25 18.45 12.62 -9.36
C VAL A 25 17.50 12.62 -8.17
N TRP A 26 17.40 11.49 -7.47
CA TRP A 26 16.57 11.33 -6.28
C TRP A 26 17.08 10.13 -5.48
N ALA A 27 17.10 10.24 -4.16
CA ALA A 27 17.49 9.17 -3.26
C ALA A 27 16.57 9.14 -2.02
N ASN A 28 16.52 8.01 -1.31
CA ASN A 28 15.82 7.92 -0.02
C ASN A 28 16.52 6.99 0.97
N ASP A 29 16.55 7.42 2.23
CA ASP A 29 16.81 6.55 3.36
C ASP A 29 16.04 7.06 4.60
N ILE A 30 15.89 6.20 5.61
CA ILE A 30 15.25 6.54 6.89
C ILE A 30 16.28 6.92 7.97
N ASP A 31 17.55 6.54 7.81
CA ASP A 31 18.60 6.83 8.78
C ASP A 31 19.14 8.25 8.61
N HIS A 32 18.86 9.10 9.60
CA HIS A 32 19.28 10.50 9.63
C HIS A 32 20.78 10.71 9.36
N TYR A 33 21.66 9.98 10.07
CA TYR A 33 23.11 10.19 9.92
C TYR A 33 23.65 9.67 8.59
N ALA A 34 23.03 8.63 8.03
CA ALA A 34 23.30 8.16 6.67
C ALA A 34 22.88 9.22 5.64
N CYS A 35 21.70 9.85 5.82
CA CYS A 35 21.23 10.94 4.96
C CYS A 35 22.16 12.16 5.02
N GLU A 36 22.59 12.58 6.22
CA GLU A 36 23.52 13.71 6.36
C GLU A 36 24.88 13.42 5.73
N THR A 37 25.39 12.19 5.89
CA THR A 37 26.59 11.72 5.19
C THR A 37 26.40 11.76 3.67
N TYR A 38 25.26 11.27 3.18
CA TYR A 38 24.94 11.27 1.76
C TYR A 38 24.91 12.71 1.20
N LYS A 39 24.21 13.64 1.86
CA LYS A 39 24.12 15.06 1.46
C LYS A 39 25.49 15.70 1.31
N LEU A 40 26.38 15.43 2.28
CA LEU A 40 27.72 16.00 2.32
C LEU A 40 28.62 15.55 1.16
N ASN A 41 28.48 14.30 0.69
CA ASN A 41 29.42 13.72 -0.28
C ASN A 41 28.84 13.56 -1.69
N ILE A 42 27.53 13.38 -1.80
CA ILE A 42 26.87 13.01 -3.06
C ILE A 42 25.89 14.09 -3.51
N GLY A 43 25.02 14.57 -2.62
CA GLY A 43 24.14 15.69 -2.92
C GLY A 43 22.83 15.72 -2.13
N ASN A 44 22.14 16.87 -2.20
CA ASN A 44 20.94 17.18 -1.41
C ASN A 44 19.64 16.55 -1.95
N HIS A 45 19.71 15.71 -2.97
CA HIS A 45 18.54 15.03 -3.57
C HIS A 45 18.04 13.83 -2.76
N ILE A 46 18.66 13.51 -1.62
CA ILE A 46 18.19 12.46 -0.72
C ILE A 46 17.07 12.96 0.18
N ILE A 47 15.99 12.17 0.25
CA ILE A 47 14.83 12.39 1.11
C ILE A 47 14.96 11.51 2.34
N GLU A 48 15.05 12.13 3.51
CA GLU A 48 15.03 11.46 4.81
C GLU A 48 13.58 11.14 5.20
N ALA A 49 13.13 9.92 4.92
CA ALA A 49 11.76 9.48 5.19
C ALA A 49 11.67 7.95 5.21
N ASP A 50 10.63 7.43 5.87
CA ASP A 50 10.21 6.04 5.67
C ASP A 50 9.69 5.88 4.23
N ILE A 51 10.22 4.90 3.50
CA ILE A 51 9.81 4.60 2.12
C ILE A 51 8.30 4.34 2.01
N ALA A 52 7.67 3.83 3.08
CA ALA A 52 6.23 3.59 3.13
C ALA A 52 5.39 4.87 3.09
N GLN A 53 5.98 6.00 3.50
CA GLN A 53 5.32 7.31 3.56
C GLN A 53 5.57 8.15 2.30
N ILE A 54 6.40 7.67 1.36
CA ILE A 54 6.72 8.39 0.14
C ILE A 54 5.61 8.23 -0.88
N ASP A 55 5.16 9.35 -1.45
CA ASP A 55 4.36 9.32 -2.67
C ASP A 55 5.26 8.95 -3.86
N PHE A 56 5.12 7.72 -4.35
CA PHE A 56 5.89 7.21 -5.49
C PHE A 56 5.60 7.96 -6.79
N PHE A 57 4.48 8.69 -6.90
CA PHE A 57 4.22 9.53 -8.07
C PHE A 57 5.14 10.75 -8.09
N SER A 58 5.47 11.31 -6.92
CA SER A 58 6.39 12.44 -6.77
C SER A 58 7.85 12.13 -7.14
N ILE A 59 8.25 10.84 -7.14
CA ILE A 59 9.61 10.43 -7.54
C ILE A 59 9.83 10.78 -9.03
N PRO A 60 10.94 11.41 -9.42
CA PRO A 60 11.17 11.78 -10.83
C PRO A 60 11.36 10.56 -11.74
N ASP A 61 11.13 10.75 -13.04
CA ASP A 61 11.47 9.75 -14.06
C ASP A 61 12.98 9.43 -14.06
N CYS A 62 13.31 8.16 -14.24
CA CYS A 62 14.68 7.66 -14.20
C CYS A 62 14.96 6.62 -15.28
N ASP A 63 16.25 6.46 -15.59
CA ASP A 63 16.73 5.37 -16.44
C ASP A 63 17.11 4.13 -15.60
N VAL A 64 17.41 4.32 -14.32
CA VAL A 64 17.94 3.28 -13.43
C VAL A 64 17.34 3.40 -12.03
N ILE A 65 17.01 2.26 -11.41
CA ILE A 65 16.69 2.20 -9.97
C ILE A 65 17.74 1.36 -9.23
N LEU A 66 18.27 1.88 -8.13
CA LEU A 66 19.23 1.20 -7.25
C LEU A 66 18.65 1.00 -5.85
N GLY A 67 19.16 0.02 -5.09
CA GLY A 67 18.93 -0.04 -3.65
C GLY A 67 19.16 -1.39 -2.98
N GLY A 68 19.32 -1.37 -1.65
CA GLY A 68 19.50 -2.57 -0.82
C GLY A 68 18.40 -2.66 0.24
N PHE A 69 17.31 -3.38 -0.06
CA PHE A 69 16.22 -3.52 0.91
C PHE A 69 16.61 -4.46 2.06
N PRO A 70 16.23 -4.15 3.32
CA PRO A 70 16.62 -4.95 4.48
C PRO A 70 16.18 -6.43 4.40
N CYS A 71 17.09 -7.36 4.69
CA CYS A 71 16.82 -8.81 4.63
C CYS A 71 15.94 -9.34 5.79
N GLN A 72 15.68 -8.54 6.83
CA GLN A 72 15.03 -8.99 8.06
C GLN A 72 13.61 -9.52 7.81
N ASP A 73 12.95 -8.97 6.78
CA ASP A 73 11.60 -9.34 6.39
C ASP A 73 11.51 -10.81 5.93
N PHE A 74 12.53 -11.34 5.25
CA PHE A 74 12.50 -12.71 4.72
C PHE A 74 12.49 -13.80 5.78
N SER A 75 13.07 -13.54 6.96
CA SER A 75 13.02 -14.47 8.09
C SER A 75 11.64 -14.58 8.75
N MET A 76 10.78 -13.57 8.54
CA MET A 76 9.43 -13.49 9.12
C MET A 76 8.34 -14.11 8.22
N ILE A 77 8.58 -14.21 6.90
CA ILE A 77 7.59 -14.63 5.88
C ILE A 77 6.92 -15.97 6.18
N TRP A 78 7.57 -16.92 6.86
CA TRP A 78 7.00 -18.26 7.11
C TRP A 78 7.00 -18.74 8.57
N LYS A 79 7.53 -17.94 9.51
CA LYS A 79 7.30 -18.19 10.95
C LYS A 79 5.92 -17.73 11.43
N ARG A 80 5.19 -17.00 10.57
CA ARG A 80 3.84 -16.52 10.82
C ARG A 80 2.85 -17.25 9.92
N LYS A 81 2.40 -18.43 10.38
CA LYS A 81 1.05 -18.91 10.05
C LYS A 81 0.10 -17.98 10.81
N GLY A 82 -0.37 -16.93 10.14
CA GLY A 82 -1.12 -15.83 10.75
C GLY A 82 -0.19 -14.76 11.34
N ILE A 83 -0.61 -13.50 11.23
CA ILE A 83 0.04 -12.24 11.63
C ILE A 83 0.71 -11.51 10.44
N GLU A 84 -0.12 -10.74 9.74
CA GLU A 84 0.28 -9.50 9.04
C GLU A 84 1.06 -8.61 10.02
N SER A 85 2.33 -8.33 9.76
CA SER A 85 3.02 -7.21 10.41
C SER A 85 2.69 -5.94 9.64
N ASP A 86 2.41 -4.85 10.37
CA ASP A 86 2.25 -3.45 9.92
C ASP A 86 3.49 -2.85 9.21
N ARG A 87 4.45 -3.68 8.82
CA ARG A 87 5.50 -3.32 7.86
C ARG A 87 5.26 -4.16 6.62
N GLY A 88 4.63 -3.55 5.61
CA GLY A 88 4.69 -4.06 4.25
C GLY A 88 6.14 -4.40 3.91
N ASN A 89 6.35 -5.57 3.33
CA ASN A 89 7.68 -6.13 3.10
C ASN A 89 8.52 -5.11 2.29
N LEU A 90 9.66 -4.65 2.81
CA LEU A 90 10.36 -3.47 2.27
C LEU A 90 10.79 -3.66 0.80
N TYR A 91 11.00 -4.91 0.35
CA TYR A 91 11.27 -5.20 -1.06
C TYR A 91 10.08 -4.86 -1.97
N GLN A 92 8.83 -4.92 -1.48
CA GLN A 92 7.64 -4.63 -2.29
C GLN A 92 7.58 -3.14 -2.67
N TYR A 93 8.09 -2.25 -1.82
CA TYR A 93 8.26 -0.84 -2.19
C TYR A 93 9.28 -0.64 -3.29
N PHE A 94 10.33 -1.47 -3.33
CA PHE A 94 11.27 -1.50 -4.45
C PHE A 94 10.59 -1.97 -5.75
N VAL A 95 9.82 -3.06 -5.69
CA VAL A 95 9.00 -3.56 -6.82
C VAL A 95 8.03 -2.47 -7.29
N LYS A 96 7.38 -1.75 -6.37
CA LYS A 96 6.48 -0.62 -6.65
C LYS A 96 7.18 0.49 -7.42
N ALA A 97 8.37 0.91 -6.99
CA ALA A 97 9.13 1.92 -7.72
C ALA A 97 9.49 1.44 -9.14
N VAL A 98 9.97 0.21 -9.29
CA VAL A 98 10.32 -0.38 -10.59
C VAL A 98 9.12 -0.44 -11.52
N ALA A 99 7.97 -0.90 -11.01
CA ALA A 99 6.78 -1.04 -11.83
C ALA A 99 6.19 0.32 -12.22
N LEU A 100 6.19 1.31 -11.32
CA LEU A 100 5.68 2.66 -11.61
C LEU A 100 6.59 3.47 -12.53
N LYS A 101 7.90 3.42 -12.32
CA LYS A 101 8.87 4.24 -13.07
C LYS A 101 9.42 3.57 -14.30
N GLN A 102 9.27 2.25 -14.43
CA GLN A 102 9.73 1.47 -15.58
C GLN A 102 11.15 1.84 -16.04
N PRO A 103 12.18 1.82 -15.16
CA PRO A 103 13.56 2.13 -15.57
C PRO A 103 14.05 1.19 -16.68
N LEU A 104 15.15 1.53 -17.34
CA LEU A 104 15.79 0.64 -18.31
C LEU A 104 16.30 -0.63 -17.63
N PHE A 105 16.87 -0.46 -16.44
CA PHE A 105 17.27 -1.57 -15.60
C PHE A 105 17.24 -1.15 -14.13
N PHE A 106 17.27 -2.13 -13.24
CA PHE A 106 17.48 -1.90 -11.83
C PHE A 106 18.57 -2.82 -11.29
N VAL A 107 19.18 -2.41 -10.19
CA VAL A 107 20.11 -3.25 -9.42
C VAL A 107 19.66 -3.22 -7.96
N ALA A 108 19.28 -4.38 -7.44
CA ALA A 108 18.97 -4.56 -6.03
C ALA A 108 20.04 -5.40 -5.34
N GLU A 109 20.46 -5.01 -4.14
CA GLU A 109 21.45 -5.73 -3.33
C GLU A 109 20.78 -6.44 -2.15
N ASN A 110 21.31 -7.62 -1.81
CA ASN A 110 20.98 -8.28 -0.55
C ASN A 110 22.09 -9.22 -0.04
N VAL A 111 21.94 -9.73 1.19
CA VAL A 111 22.86 -10.70 1.79
C VAL A 111 22.71 -12.09 1.17
N ARG A 112 23.80 -12.88 1.17
CA ARG A 112 23.80 -14.28 0.69
C ARG A 112 22.69 -15.16 1.27
N GLY A 113 22.31 -14.91 2.53
CA GLY A 113 21.24 -15.64 3.22
C GLY A 113 19.90 -15.62 2.49
N LEU A 114 19.65 -14.62 1.64
CA LEU A 114 18.42 -14.50 0.84
C LEU A 114 18.16 -15.74 -0.04
N LEU A 115 19.20 -16.34 -0.61
CA LEU A 115 19.07 -17.51 -1.49
C LEU A 115 18.55 -18.76 -0.76
N THR A 116 18.87 -18.86 0.52
CA THR A 116 18.46 -19.99 1.37
C THR A 116 17.22 -19.67 2.22
N ALA A 117 16.82 -18.40 2.28
CA ALA A 117 15.68 -17.97 3.06
C ALA A 117 14.41 -18.69 2.59
N ASN A 118 13.64 -19.21 3.56
CA ASN A 118 12.40 -19.95 3.30
C ASN A 118 12.56 -21.11 2.31
N LYS A 119 13.69 -21.82 2.39
CA LYS A 119 14.03 -22.94 1.49
C LYS A 119 14.10 -22.51 0.01
N GLY A 120 14.54 -21.27 -0.26
CA GLY A 120 14.67 -20.72 -1.62
C GLY A 120 13.42 -20.03 -2.17
N LYS A 121 12.27 -20.12 -1.48
CA LYS A 121 11.02 -19.48 -1.94
C LYS A 121 11.08 -17.96 -1.97
N ALA A 122 11.90 -17.35 -1.11
CA ALA A 122 12.03 -15.90 -1.05
C ALA A 122 12.60 -15.31 -2.35
N ILE A 123 13.71 -15.87 -2.84
CA ILE A 123 14.33 -15.39 -4.08
C ILE A 123 13.47 -15.70 -5.30
N GLN A 124 12.78 -16.86 -5.33
CA GLN A 124 11.83 -17.19 -6.40
C GLN A 124 10.72 -16.13 -6.52
N LYS A 125 10.09 -15.76 -5.39
CA LYS A 125 9.04 -14.73 -5.38
C LYS A 125 9.55 -13.37 -5.86
N ILE A 126 10.76 -12.97 -5.43
CA ILE A 126 11.35 -11.70 -5.87
C ILE A 126 11.60 -11.70 -7.38
N ILE A 127 12.11 -12.80 -7.92
CA ILE A 127 12.33 -12.95 -9.37
C ILE A 127 10.98 -12.84 -10.09
N GLU A 128 9.98 -13.61 -9.68
CA GLU A 128 8.62 -13.58 -10.25
C GLU A 128 8.03 -12.17 -10.25
N ASP A 129 8.17 -11.44 -9.13
CA ASP A 129 7.66 -10.06 -9.00
C ASP A 129 8.34 -9.09 -9.95
N PHE A 130 9.64 -9.19 -10.17
CA PHE A 130 10.27 -8.31 -11.16
C PHE A 130 10.05 -8.77 -12.61
N GLU A 131 9.90 -10.07 -12.86
CA GLU A 131 9.57 -10.59 -14.20
C GLU A 131 8.20 -10.13 -14.67
N ASN A 132 7.24 -10.10 -13.73
CA ASN A 132 5.90 -9.60 -13.92
C ASN A 132 5.87 -8.06 -14.10
N CYS A 133 6.86 -7.31 -13.59
CA CYS A 133 7.07 -5.89 -13.93
C CYS A 133 7.54 -5.69 -15.39
N GLY A 134 7.82 -6.76 -16.13
CA GLY A 134 8.34 -6.68 -17.50
C GLY A 134 9.85 -6.73 -17.62
N TYR A 135 10.57 -7.37 -16.68
CA TYR A 135 12.04 -7.43 -16.69
C TYR A 135 12.55 -8.87 -16.90
N LYS A 136 13.75 -9.00 -17.45
CA LYS A 136 14.57 -10.21 -17.45
C LYS A 136 15.49 -10.13 -16.24
N ILE A 137 15.47 -11.15 -15.37
CA ILE A 137 16.14 -11.09 -14.07
C ILE A 137 17.38 -11.98 -14.04
N ASN A 138 18.49 -11.41 -13.58
CA ASN A 138 19.70 -12.14 -13.22
C ASN A 138 19.95 -11.94 -11.71
N ALA A 139 19.96 -13.03 -10.95
CA ALA A 139 20.27 -13.01 -9.52
C ALA A 139 21.48 -13.92 -9.25
N ASP A 140 22.59 -13.35 -8.80
CA ASP A 140 23.87 -14.06 -8.64
C ASP A 140 24.63 -13.59 -7.39
N ILE A 141 25.53 -14.44 -6.86
CA ILE A 141 26.38 -14.15 -5.70
C ILE A 141 27.68 -13.51 -6.16
N TYR A 142 27.95 -12.30 -5.70
CA TYR A 142 29.18 -11.56 -5.95
C TYR A 142 30.04 -11.57 -4.69
N ASN A 143 31.25 -12.10 -4.76
CA ASN A 143 32.27 -11.82 -3.77
C ASN A 143 32.96 -10.51 -4.14
N PHE A 144 32.78 -9.47 -3.34
CA PHE A 144 33.33 -8.15 -3.67
C PHE A 144 34.85 -8.11 -3.71
N ALA A 145 35.56 -9.08 -3.12
CA ALA A 145 37.00 -9.22 -3.26
C ALA A 145 37.43 -9.49 -4.71
N ASP A 146 36.60 -10.19 -5.49
CA ASP A 146 36.82 -10.47 -6.92
C ASP A 146 36.84 -9.18 -7.75
N TYR A 147 36.30 -8.09 -7.20
CA TYR A 147 36.11 -6.80 -7.85
C TYR A 147 36.85 -5.67 -7.11
N GLY A 148 37.95 -6.00 -6.43
CA GLY A 148 38.87 -5.00 -5.85
C GLY A 148 38.47 -4.45 -4.49
N THR A 149 37.45 -5.01 -3.83
CA THR A 149 37.18 -4.68 -2.43
C THR A 149 38.16 -5.43 -1.52
N PRO A 150 38.83 -4.80 -0.54
CA PRO A 150 39.77 -5.48 0.36
C PRO A 150 39.10 -6.37 1.42
N GLN A 151 38.01 -7.06 1.07
CA GLN A 151 37.12 -7.74 1.99
C GLN A 151 36.41 -8.91 1.31
N LEU A 152 36.45 -10.09 1.93
CA LEU A 152 35.60 -11.22 1.58
C LEU A 152 34.17 -10.91 2.02
N ARG A 153 33.36 -10.47 1.06
CA ARG A 153 31.98 -10.03 1.28
C ARG A 153 31.12 -10.51 0.13
N GLU A 154 30.41 -11.60 0.37
CA GLU A 154 29.45 -12.16 -0.59
C GLU A 154 28.10 -11.44 -0.48
N ARG A 155 27.57 -11.02 -1.62
CA ARG A 155 26.25 -10.38 -1.77
C ARG A 155 25.50 -10.94 -2.95
N VAL A 156 24.18 -11.01 -2.83
CA VAL A 156 23.31 -11.30 -3.96
C VAL A 156 23.03 -9.97 -4.65
N LEU A 157 23.37 -9.86 -5.92
CA LEU A 157 22.89 -8.76 -6.75
C LEU A 157 21.79 -9.31 -7.65
N ILE A 158 20.65 -8.62 -7.63
CA ILE A 158 19.49 -8.90 -8.48
C ILE A 158 19.43 -7.77 -9.51
N ILE A 159 19.76 -8.11 -10.75
CA ILE A 159 19.83 -7.18 -11.87
C ILE A 159 18.66 -7.50 -12.79
N GLY A 160 17.74 -6.55 -12.92
CA GLY A 160 16.63 -6.67 -13.85
C GLY A 160 16.80 -5.72 -15.01
N ILE A 161 16.69 -6.24 -16.24
CA ILE A 161 16.73 -5.44 -17.47
C ILE A 161 15.37 -5.52 -18.14
N ARG A 162 14.81 -4.37 -18.52
CA ARG A 162 13.46 -4.33 -19.10
C ARG A 162 13.41 -5.14 -20.40
N LYS A 163 12.34 -5.91 -20.62
CA LYS A 163 12.26 -6.95 -21.67
C LYS A 163 12.43 -6.41 -23.09
N ASP A 164 12.08 -5.14 -23.33
CA ASP A 164 12.22 -4.42 -24.61
C ASP A 164 13.67 -4.00 -24.92
N ILE A 165 14.58 -4.15 -23.97
CA ILE A 165 16.00 -3.88 -24.16
C ILE A 165 16.69 -5.17 -24.62
N ASP A 166 17.30 -5.08 -25.80
CA ASP A 166 18.11 -6.15 -26.37
C ASP A 166 19.51 -6.15 -25.76
N PHE A 167 19.57 -6.50 -24.47
CA PHE A 167 20.80 -6.64 -23.72
C PHE A 167 20.69 -7.88 -22.84
N ASN A 168 21.64 -8.80 -22.99
CA ASN A 168 21.72 -9.99 -22.16
C ASN A 168 22.85 -9.81 -21.15
N TYR A 169 22.49 -9.49 -19.90
CA TYR A 169 23.49 -9.30 -18.87
C TYR A 169 24.16 -10.61 -18.50
N GLN A 170 25.49 -10.57 -18.46
CA GLN A 170 26.30 -11.63 -17.90
C GLN A 170 27.09 -11.05 -16.73
N LYS A 171 27.16 -11.83 -15.64
CA LYS A 171 28.00 -11.48 -14.52
C LYS A 171 29.44 -11.29 -14.98
N PRO A 172 30.08 -10.14 -14.69
CA PRO A 172 31.45 -9.91 -15.08
C PRO A 172 32.38 -10.90 -14.37
N GLN A 173 33.38 -11.37 -15.11
CA GLN A 173 34.43 -12.23 -14.55
C GLN A 173 35.19 -11.49 -13.44
N PRO A 174 35.73 -12.23 -12.45
CA PRO A 174 36.64 -11.65 -11.46
C PRO A 174 37.72 -10.81 -12.12
N THR A 175 37.89 -9.59 -11.64
CA THR A 175 38.92 -8.66 -12.13
C THR A 175 40.21 -8.76 -11.30
N HIS A 176 40.13 -9.39 -10.13
CA HIS A 176 41.23 -9.53 -9.18
C HIS A 176 41.45 -11.00 -8.81
N ASN A 177 42.43 -11.64 -9.44
CA ASN A 177 42.85 -13.01 -9.09
C ASN A 177 43.69 -13.05 -7.81
N ASN A 178 44.41 -11.96 -7.51
CA ASN A 178 45.07 -11.73 -6.23
C ASN A 178 44.28 -10.66 -5.48
N TYR A 179 43.62 -11.06 -4.38
CA TYR A 179 42.79 -10.12 -3.63
C TYR A 179 43.63 -9.07 -2.90
N ILE A 180 43.10 -7.85 -2.85
CA ILE A 180 43.68 -6.76 -2.06
C ILE A 180 43.61 -7.13 -0.58
N THR A 181 44.77 -7.10 0.07
CA THR A 181 44.90 -7.48 1.47
C THR A 181 44.50 -6.33 2.40
N ALA A 182 44.16 -6.65 3.66
CA ALA A 182 43.91 -5.64 4.67
C ALA A 182 45.16 -4.77 4.91
N GLY A 183 46.37 -5.33 4.85
CA GLY A 183 47.61 -4.57 5.01
C GLY A 183 47.82 -3.55 3.88
N GLU A 184 47.50 -3.91 2.65
CA GLU A 184 47.55 -2.98 1.51
C GLU A 184 46.50 -1.88 1.64
N ALA A 185 45.26 -2.23 1.98
CA ALA A 185 44.17 -1.27 2.11
C ALA A 185 44.42 -0.23 3.23
N LEU A 186 45.03 -0.65 4.34
CA LEU A 186 45.30 0.23 5.47
C LEU A 186 46.63 0.97 5.37
N ARG A 187 47.41 0.77 4.30
CA ARG A 187 48.70 1.46 4.12
C ARG A 187 48.49 2.98 4.05
N GLY A 188 49.18 3.73 4.90
CA GLY A 188 49.10 5.20 4.91
C GLY A 188 47.79 5.75 5.48
N VAL A 189 46.99 4.94 6.18
CA VAL A 189 45.70 5.37 6.74
C VAL A 189 45.86 6.43 7.82
N GLU A 190 47.00 6.48 8.49
CA GLU A 190 47.34 7.47 9.51
C GLU A 190 47.32 8.92 8.99
N LYS A 191 47.46 9.12 7.68
CA LYS A 191 47.44 10.44 7.03
C LYS A 191 46.03 10.93 6.71
N ALA A 192 45.03 10.06 6.79
CA ALA A 192 43.66 10.42 6.47
C ALA A 192 43.06 11.32 7.56
N ILE A 193 42.48 12.44 7.14
CA ILE A 193 42.01 13.51 8.03
C ILE A 193 40.64 13.19 8.63
N TYR A 194 39.76 12.54 7.86
CA TYR A 194 38.36 12.36 8.25
C TYR A 194 38.08 10.96 8.79
N ASN A 195 37.33 10.90 9.91
CA ASN A 195 36.84 9.68 10.55
C ASN A 195 37.93 8.68 11.00
N ASN A 196 39.14 9.17 11.29
CA ASN A 196 40.28 8.35 11.66
C ASN A 196 40.56 8.30 13.18
N GLU A 197 39.58 8.67 13.99
CA GLU A 197 39.66 8.63 15.44
C GLU A 197 39.74 7.19 15.98
N THR A 198 40.59 7.00 17.00
CA THR A 198 40.68 5.74 17.73
C THR A 198 39.65 5.69 18.85
N LEU A 199 39.00 4.54 19.01
CA LEU A 199 38.04 4.33 20.08
C LEU A 199 38.76 4.07 21.41
N LYS A 200 38.46 4.85 22.45
CA LYS A 200 38.92 4.56 23.81
C LYS A 200 38.25 3.28 24.32
N ILE A 201 39.05 2.24 24.57
CA ILE A 201 38.59 0.95 25.09
C ILE A 201 39.01 0.74 26.54
N ARG A 202 38.30 -0.14 27.25
CA ARG A 202 38.62 -0.50 28.64
C ARG A 202 39.96 -1.25 28.68
N PRO A 203 40.78 -1.09 29.74
CA PRO A 203 42.06 -1.81 29.88
C PRO A 203 41.91 -3.34 29.75
N LYS A 204 40.82 -3.90 30.28
CA LYS A 204 40.48 -5.32 30.12
C LYS A 204 40.37 -5.74 28.65
N THR A 205 39.78 -4.90 27.80
CA THR A 205 39.63 -5.18 26.38
C THR A 205 40.98 -5.16 25.68
N THR A 206 41.88 -4.25 26.04
CA THR A 206 43.26 -4.23 25.53
C THR A 206 43.99 -5.53 25.88
N LYS A 207 43.88 -5.99 27.14
CA LYS A 207 44.46 -7.27 27.58
C LYS A 207 43.90 -8.48 26.84
N ILE A 208 42.60 -8.50 26.54
CA ILE A 208 42.00 -9.52 25.70
C ILE A 208 42.64 -9.52 24.29
N LEU A 209 42.79 -8.35 23.68
CA LEU A 209 43.33 -8.22 22.31
C LEU A 209 44.82 -8.56 22.20
N GLU A 210 45.61 -8.28 23.25
CA GLU A 210 47.01 -8.68 23.34
C GLU A 210 47.21 -10.21 23.29
N LEU A 211 46.23 -10.98 23.79
CA LEU A 211 46.25 -12.46 23.78
C LEU A 211 45.82 -13.07 22.44
N ILE A 212 45.32 -12.26 21.51
CA ILE A 212 44.79 -12.75 20.23
C ILE A 212 45.83 -12.45 19.15
N PRO A 213 46.38 -13.47 18.45
CA PRO A 213 47.33 -13.25 17.37
C PRO A 213 46.64 -12.61 16.16
N GLU A 214 47.45 -12.07 15.25
CA GLU A 214 46.99 -11.57 13.95
C GLU A 214 46.16 -12.62 13.20
N GLY A 215 45.03 -12.22 12.60
CA GLY A 215 44.03 -13.12 12.00
C GLY A 215 43.19 -13.96 12.98
N GLY A 216 43.57 -13.99 14.27
CA GLY A 216 42.89 -14.73 15.33
C GLY A 216 41.59 -14.09 15.81
N ASN A 217 40.92 -14.76 16.75
CA ASN A 217 39.71 -14.27 17.41
C ASN A 217 39.67 -14.73 18.88
N PHE A 218 38.52 -14.58 19.55
CA PHE A 218 38.35 -15.00 20.94
C PHE A 218 38.73 -16.46 21.24
N GLN A 219 38.71 -17.36 20.24
CA GLN A 219 39.04 -18.77 20.42
C GLN A 219 40.53 -19.00 20.67
N SER A 220 41.38 -18.01 20.34
CA SER A 220 42.81 -18.05 20.61
C SER A 220 43.16 -17.79 22.08
N ILE A 221 42.20 -17.34 22.90
CA ILE A 221 42.44 -17.02 24.31
C ILE A 221 42.49 -18.32 25.13
N PRO A 222 43.55 -18.56 25.94
CA PRO A 222 43.63 -19.73 26.82
C PRO A 222 42.45 -19.81 27.79
N LYS A 223 41.93 -21.03 28.03
CA LYS A 223 40.72 -21.27 28.85
C LYS A 223 40.92 -20.95 30.34
N ASP A 224 42.15 -21.06 30.81
CA ASP A 224 42.61 -20.75 32.17
C ASP A 224 42.94 -19.26 32.35
N SER A 225 42.94 -18.47 31.28
CA SER A 225 43.17 -17.02 31.37
C SER A 225 42.04 -16.31 32.12
N PRO A 226 42.35 -15.34 33.01
CA PRO A 226 41.33 -14.47 33.62
C PRO A 226 40.60 -13.58 32.59
N TYR A 227 41.10 -13.54 31.35
CA TYR A 227 40.53 -12.83 30.21
C TYR A 227 39.80 -13.75 29.23
N TYR A 228 39.61 -15.04 29.55
CA TYR A 228 38.89 -15.96 28.69
C TYR A 228 37.49 -15.44 28.35
N VAL A 229 37.11 -15.55 27.07
CA VAL A 229 35.82 -15.11 26.55
C VAL A 229 35.11 -16.30 25.94
N LYS A 230 33.88 -16.57 26.39
CA LYS A 230 33.00 -17.53 25.71
C LYS A 230 32.21 -16.78 24.63
N GLY A 231 32.67 -16.88 23.38
CA GLY A 231 31.98 -16.31 22.21
C GLY A 231 31.09 -17.34 21.51
N MET A 232 29.99 -16.87 20.92
CA MET A 232 29.07 -17.70 20.11
C MET A 232 29.28 -17.56 18.61
N ILE A 233 29.97 -16.50 18.16
CA ILE A 233 30.19 -16.20 16.74
C ILE A 233 31.66 -15.87 16.47
N SER A 234 32.15 -16.28 15.31
CA SER A 234 33.56 -16.17 14.89
C SER A 234 34.08 -14.73 14.75
N HIS A 235 33.18 -13.74 14.76
CA HIS A 235 33.47 -12.30 14.71
C HIS A 235 33.87 -11.69 16.06
N VAL A 236 33.63 -12.38 17.19
CA VAL A 236 34.00 -11.86 18.51
C VAL A 236 35.53 -11.76 18.63
N TYR A 237 36.02 -10.57 18.91
CA TYR A 237 37.43 -10.18 18.99
C TYR A 237 38.28 -10.55 17.76
N ARG A 238 37.66 -10.63 16.57
CA ARG A 238 38.37 -10.97 15.33
C ARG A 238 39.37 -9.87 14.92
N ARG A 239 40.66 -10.20 14.91
CA ARG A 239 41.72 -9.36 14.35
C ARG A 239 41.85 -9.60 12.84
N LEU A 240 42.20 -8.54 12.11
CA LEU A 240 42.56 -8.66 10.71
C LEU A 240 43.84 -9.48 10.55
N ASP A 241 44.01 -10.07 9.36
CA ASP A 241 45.26 -10.66 8.88
C ASP A 241 45.79 -9.72 7.79
N ARG A 242 47.00 -9.18 7.94
CA ARG A 242 47.53 -8.18 7.01
C ARG A 242 47.78 -8.73 5.61
N ASN A 243 47.98 -10.05 5.48
CA ASN A 243 48.32 -10.72 4.23
C ASN A 243 47.08 -11.33 3.54
N LYS A 244 45.88 -11.09 4.09
CA LYS A 244 44.62 -11.57 3.51
C LYS A 244 43.62 -10.42 3.44
N PRO A 245 42.58 -10.52 2.59
CA PRO A 245 41.47 -9.58 2.65
C PRO A 245 40.78 -9.65 4.01
N ALA A 246 40.16 -8.56 4.42
CA ALA A 246 39.36 -8.56 5.64
C ALA A 246 38.20 -9.57 5.54
N THR A 247 37.84 -10.17 6.67
CA THR A 247 36.52 -10.82 6.78
C THR A 247 35.43 -9.77 6.80
N THR A 248 34.18 -10.17 6.55
CA THR A 248 33.06 -9.23 6.50
C THR A 248 32.99 -8.35 7.75
N ILE A 249 33.10 -7.03 7.54
CA ILE A 249 32.95 -6.02 8.59
C ILE A 249 31.44 -5.82 8.82
N ILE A 250 31.02 -5.97 10.07
CA ILE A 250 29.61 -5.92 10.45
C ILE A 250 29.18 -4.52 10.90
N ALA A 251 27.94 -4.15 10.57
CA ALA A 251 27.36 -2.85 10.86
C ALA A 251 27.10 -2.60 12.35
N ALA A 252 26.67 -3.63 13.07
CA ALA A 252 26.27 -3.50 14.47
C ALA A 252 26.67 -4.73 15.28
N GLY A 253 26.72 -4.56 16.60
CA GLY A 253 27.03 -5.62 17.54
C GLY A 253 27.82 -5.13 18.75
N GLY A 254 27.53 -5.73 19.90
CA GLY A 254 28.27 -5.57 21.16
C GLY A 254 29.22 -6.75 21.42
N GLY A 255 29.75 -6.83 22.64
CA GLY A 255 30.47 -8.02 23.11
C GLY A 255 31.77 -8.33 22.37
N GLY A 256 32.44 -7.32 21.81
CA GLY A 256 33.73 -7.50 21.15
C GLY A 256 33.68 -7.70 19.64
N THR A 257 32.61 -7.31 18.94
CA THR A 257 32.46 -7.53 17.49
C THR A 257 32.86 -6.33 16.63
N TRP A 258 33.77 -5.48 17.13
CA TRP A 258 34.12 -4.19 16.51
C TRP A 258 35.03 -4.28 15.28
N GLY A 259 35.67 -5.44 15.05
CA GLY A 259 36.79 -5.58 14.11
C GLY A 259 38.04 -4.88 14.64
N TYR A 260 39.18 -5.57 14.60
CA TYR A 260 40.38 -5.13 15.31
C TYR A 260 41.60 -5.10 14.38
N HIS A 261 42.49 -4.14 14.64
CA HIS A 261 43.70 -3.94 13.85
C HIS A 261 44.61 -5.19 13.91
N PHE A 262 45.32 -5.46 12.81
CA PHE A 262 46.15 -6.66 12.68
C PHE A 262 47.35 -6.64 13.66
N SER A 263 48.00 -5.50 13.86
CA SER A 263 49.17 -5.35 14.75
C SER A 263 48.84 -4.73 16.11
N GLU A 264 47.89 -3.79 16.16
CA GLU A 264 47.63 -2.98 17.34
C GLU A 264 46.44 -3.53 18.13
N PRO A 265 46.48 -3.58 19.48
CA PRO A 265 45.40 -4.11 20.31
C PRO A 265 44.27 -3.09 20.47
N ARG A 266 43.72 -2.60 19.36
CA ARG A 266 42.62 -1.63 19.30
C ARG A 266 41.59 -1.98 18.25
N PRO A 267 40.34 -1.49 18.38
CA PRO A 267 39.37 -1.52 17.29
C PRO A 267 39.90 -0.76 16.08
N LEU A 268 39.37 -1.11 14.91
CA LEU A 268 39.60 -0.30 13.72
C LEU A 268 39.04 1.12 13.92
N THR A 269 39.65 2.12 13.31
CA THR A 269 39.05 3.45 13.12
C THR A 269 37.94 3.35 12.06
N ASN A 270 37.08 4.37 11.96
CA ASN A 270 36.04 4.35 10.93
C ASN A 270 36.61 4.54 9.52
N ARG A 271 37.71 5.29 9.39
CA ARG A 271 38.46 5.41 8.13
C ARG A 271 39.08 4.08 7.70
N GLU A 272 39.67 3.33 8.62
CA GLU A 272 40.17 1.98 8.32
C GLU A 272 39.03 1.08 7.81
N ARG A 273 37.84 1.13 8.45
CA ARG A 273 36.66 0.41 7.94
C ARG A 273 36.25 0.90 6.54
N ALA A 274 36.19 2.21 6.33
CA ALA A 274 35.79 2.78 5.04
C ALA A 274 36.70 2.32 3.89
N ARG A 275 38.02 2.26 4.12
CA ARG A 275 38.98 1.73 3.14
C ARG A 275 38.78 0.25 2.83
N LEU A 276 38.41 -0.56 3.83
CA LEU A 276 38.05 -1.97 3.61
C LEU A 276 36.74 -2.16 2.81
N PHE A 277 35.97 -1.10 2.61
CA PHE A 277 34.84 -1.06 1.67
C PHE A 277 35.19 -0.35 0.35
N GLY A 278 36.41 0.18 0.20
CA GLY A 278 36.84 0.88 -1.00
C GLY A 278 36.38 2.34 -1.10
N TYR A 279 36.01 2.99 0.01
CA TYR A 279 35.73 4.42 0.00
C TYR A 279 37.00 5.26 -0.15
N PRO A 280 36.94 6.41 -0.85
CA PRO A 280 38.05 7.34 -0.91
C PRO A 280 38.20 8.10 0.42
N ASP A 281 39.40 8.58 0.70
CA ASP A 281 39.75 9.19 1.99
C ASP A 281 39.06 10.54 2.25
N ASP A 282 38.64 11.22 1.19
CA ASP A 282 37.90 12.47 1.23
C ASP A 282 36.39 12.29 1.47
N PHE A 283 35.86 11.06 1.39
CA PHE A 283 34.47 10.76 1.72
C PHE A 283 34.25 10.87 3.24
N LYS A 284 33.45 11.85 3.68
CA LYS A 284 33.24 12.20 5.10
C LYS A 284 31.99 11.55 5.66
N PHE A 285 32.10 10.90 6.81
CA PHE A 285 30.95 10.32 7.49
C PHE A 285 30.52 11.18 8.69
N ILE A 286 29.21 11.39 8.81
CA ILE A 286 28.56 12.17 9.87
C ILE A 286 27.94 11.23 10.91
N GLY A 287 28.01 11.63 12.19
CA GLY A 287 27.47 10.89 13.33
C GLY A 287 28.54 10.48 14.35
N LYS A 288 28.12 9.77 15.41
CA LYS A 288 29.08 9.25 16.40
C LYS A 288 29.82 8.03 15.82
N ILE A 289 30.90 7.62 16.47
CA ILE A 289 31.73 6.47 16.04
C ILE A 289 30.87 5.23 15.71
N ALA A 290 29.86 4.93 16.53
CA ALA A 290 28.98 3.79 16.33
C ALA A 290 28.00 3.98 15.16
N ASP A 291 27.49 5.20 14.94
CA ASP A 291 26.59 5.53 13.83
C ASP A 291 27.33 5.38 12.50
N VAL A 292 28.55 5.93 12.42
CA VAL A 292 29.42 5.81 11.24
C VAL A 292 29.81 4.35 10.97
N ARG A 293 30.15 3.58 12.02
CA ARG A 293 30.40 2.13 11.89
C ARG A 293 29.21 1.42 11.26
N ARG A 294 27.99 1.75 11.69
CA ARG A 294 26.75 1.15 11.16
C ARG A 294 26.54 1.51 9.69
N GLN A 295 26.71 2.78 9.33
CA GLN A 295 26.61 3.24 7.94
C GLN A 295 27.58 2.47 7.03
N ILE A 296 28.86 2.39 7.41
CA ILE A 296 29.87 1.68 6.62
C ILE A 296 29.55 0.19 6.52
N GLY A 297 29.21 -0.47 7.63
CA GLY A 297 28.96 -1.91 7.63
C GLY A 297 27.71 -2.34 6.86
N ASN A 298 26.69 -1.48 6.80
CA ASN A 298 25.48 -1.67 5.99
C ASN A 298 25.73 -1.35 4.50
N SER A 299 26.76 -0.56 4.19
CA SER A 299 27.01 -0.11 2.84
C SER A 299 27.40 -1.24 1.88
N VAL A 300 27.24 -0.94 0.60
CA VAL A 300 27.71 -1.71 -0.55
C VAL A 300 29.03 -1.08 -1.02
N SER A 301 30.03 -1.89 -1.38
CA SER A 301 31.33 -1.35 -1.79
C SER A 301 31.22 -0.55 -3.10
N PRO A 302 31.62 0.73 -3.11
CA PRO A 302 31.64 1.54 -4.33
C PRO A 302 32.54 0.96 -5.43
N VAL A 303 33.70 0.39 -5.06
CA VAL A 303 34.68 -0.15 -6.01
C VAL A 303 34.14 -1.37 -6.73
N ALA A 304 33.54 -2.31 -6.00
CA ALA A 304 32.91 -3.48 -6.61
C ALA A 304 31.71 -3.08 -7.48
N ILE A 305 30.86 -2.16 -7.00
CA ILE A 305 29.68 -1.71 -7.74
C ILE A 305 30.04 -0.94 -9.01
N LYS A 306 31.15 -0.20 -9.02
CA LYS A 306 31.63 0.47 -10.24
C LYS A 306 31.85 -0.53 -11.39
N VAL A 307 32.40 -1.72 -11.11
CA VAL A 307 32.58 -2.76 -12.14
C VAL A 307 31.24 -3.20 -12.72
N ILE A 308 30.24 -3.39 -11.86
CA ILE A 308 28.88 -3.77 -12.28
C ILE A 308 28.21 -2.63 -13.08
N ALA A 309 28.38 -1.38 -12.63
CA ALA A 309 27.85 -0.21 -13.31
C ALA A 309 28.49 -0.01 -14.69
N ASP A 310 29.79 -0.26 -14.83
CA ASP A 310 30.50 -0.21 -16.11
C ASP A 310 29.98 -1.25 -17.11
N GLU A 311 29.68 -2.47 -16.65
CA GLU A 311 29.08 -3.54 -17.47
C GLU A 311 27.68 -3.17 -18.01
N LEU A 312 26.93 -2.36 -17.25
CA LEU A 312 25.56 -1.94 -17.61
C LEU A 312 25.50 -0.68 -18.50
N LYS A 313 26.63 0.01 -18.70
CA LYS A 313 26.70 1.22 -19.57
C LYS A 313 26.20 1.02 -20.99
N PRO A 314 26.50 -0.10 -21.70
CA PRO A 314 26.13 -0.27 -23.10
C PRO A 314 24.62 -0.15 -23.36
N ILE A 315 23.78 -0.39 -22.35
CA ILE A 315 22.32 -0.22 -22.42
C ILE A 315 21.95 1.20 -22.91
N PHE A 316 22.75 2.23 -22.57
CA PHE A 316 22.51 3.60 -23.03
C PHE A 316 22.54 3.71 -24.55
N ASN A 317 23.54 3.07 -25.15
CA ASN A 317 23.82 3.15 -26.58
C ASN A 317 22.77 2.38 -27.39
N ILE A 318 22.20 1.32 -26.82
CA ILE A 318 21.11 0.54 -27.42
C ILE A 318 19.85 1.41 -27.52
N LYS A 319 19.47 2.10 -26.43
CA LYS A 319 18.34 3.05 -26.41
C LYS A 319 18.52 4.19 -27.42
N SER A 320 19.72 4.77 -27.50
CA SER A 320 19.96 5.86 -28.46
C SER A 320 19.80 5.40 -29.91
N LYS A 321 20.22 4.17 -30.25
CA LYS A 321 20.04 3.59 -31.60
C LYS A 321 18.56 3.33 -31.93
N GLN A 322 17.78 2.78 -30.99
CA GLN A 322 16.33 2.59 -31.16
C GLN A 322 15.59 3.93 -31.36
N ASN A 323 15.99 4.99 -30.66
CA ASN A 323 15.40 6.33 -30.85
C ASN A 323 15.78 7.00 -32.19
N VAL A 324 16.90 6.65 -32.80
CA VAL A 324 17.31 7.16 -34.13
C VAL A 324 16.51 6.50 -35.25
N LEU A 325 16.21 5.20 -35.15
CA LEU A 325 15.34 4.47 -36.09
C LEU A 325 13.88 4.95 -36.07
N HIS A 326 13.40 5.48 -34.93
CA HIS A 326 12.02 5.95 -34.75
C HIS A 326 11.81 7.46 -35.02
N LYS A 327 12.83 8.21 -35.45
CA LYS A 327 12.70 9.66 -35.75
C LYS A 327 11.87 10.00 -37.01
N GLY A 328 11.41 9.00 -37.77
CA GLY A 328 10.45 9.19 -38.87
C GLY A 328 8.97 9.27 -38.44
N LEU A 329 8.63 8.90 -37.20
CA LEU A 329 7.24 8.82 -36.73
C LEU A 329 7.19 9.12 -35.22
N ARG A 330 7.17 10.40 -34.80
CA ARG A 330 6.77 10.77 -33.42
C ARG A 330 6.47 12.26 -33.22
N LYS A 331 5.19 12.61 -33.29
CA LYS A 331 4.50 13.54 -32.37
C LYS A 331 3.27 12.78 -31.85
N ARG A 332 3.01 12.82 -30.54
CA ARG A 332 2.06 12.00 -29.74
C ARG A 332 2.61 10.63 -29.29
N THR A 333 3.35 10.58 -28.18
CA THR A 333 3.55 9.33 -27.37
C THR A 333 4.29 9.63 -26.06
N GLN A 334 3.88 10.65 -25.30
CA GLN A 334 4.39 10.88 -23.94
C GLN A 334 3.35 10.60 -22.85
N THR A 335 2.06 10.62 -23.17
CA THR A 335 0.97 10.42 -22.20
C THR A 335 0.56 8.94 -22.00
N ASN A 336 0.85 8.05 -22.95
CA ASN A 336 0.40 6.64 -22.90
C ASN A 336 1.36 5.68 -22.16
N PHE A 337 2.58 6.11 -21.79
CA PHE A 337 3.56 5.24 -21.12
C PHE A 337 3.41 5.20 -19.58
N HIS A 338 2.96 6.29 -18.95
CA HIS A 338 2.73 6.34 -17.50
C HIS A 338 1.56 5.45 -17.04
N GLN A 339 0.50 5.30 -17.86
CA GLN A 339 -0.62 4.42 -17.54
C GLN A 339 -0.25 2.92 -17.64
N ASN A 340 0.73 2.55 -18.47
CA ASN A 340 1.16 1.16 -18.63
C ASN A 340 1.99 0.64 -17.45
N GLY A 341 2.83 1.47 -16.82
CA GLY A 341 3.59 1.07 -15.62
C GLY A 341 2.70 0.86 -14.38
N LEU A 342 1.68 1.72 -14.22
CA LEU A 342 0.63 1.57 -13.21
C LEU A 342 -0.21 0.31 -13.43
N ASN A 343 -0.65 0.07 -14.67
CA ASN A 343 -1.37 -1.15 -15.05
C ASN A 343 -0.50 -2.40 -14.84
N GLN A 344 0.82 -2.35 -15.08
CA GLN A 344 1.73 -3.48 -14.80
C GLN A 344 1.97 -3.71 -13.30
N TYR A 345 2.05 -2.67 -12.45
CA TYR A 345 2.09 -2.86 -10.99
C TYR A 345 0.76 -3.39 -10.41
N GLN A 346 -0.37 -2.99 -11.01
CA GLN A 346 -1.68 -3.51 -10.63
C GLN A 346 -1.94 -4.92 -11.21
N GLN A 347 -1.35 -5.25 -12.36
CA GLN A 347 -1.33 -6.60 -12.97
C GLN A 347 -0.31 -7.54 -12.34
N LEU A 348 0.70 -7.05 -11.62
CA LEU A 348 1.63 -7.86 -10.82
C LEU A 348 0.97 -8.70 -9.71
N GLN A 349 -0.31 -8.43 -9.42
CA GLN A 349 -1.16 -9.27 -8.59
C GLN A 349 -1.98 -10.31 -9.38
N LEU A 350 -1.81 -10.43 -10.70
CA LEU A 350 -2.59 -11.32 -11.58
C LEU A 350 -1.72 -11.95 -12.68
N PRO A 351 -1.62 -13.30 -12.78
CA PRO A 351 -0.86 -13.93 -13.84
C PRO A 351 -1.59 -13.84 -15.20
N LEU A 352 -0.80 -13.50 -16.24
CA LEU A 352 -0.90 -13.94 -17.64
C LEU A 352 -2.07 -13.41 -18.53
N VAL A 353 -1.69 -13.07 -19.78
CA VAL A 353 -2.36 -13.39 -21.07
C VAL A 353 -3.02 -12.26 -21.93
N PHE A 354 -2.30 -11.98 -23.02
CA PHE A 354 -2.71 -11.83 -24.44
C PHE A 354 -3.35 -10.55 -25.04
N GLU A 355 -2.68 -10.16 -26.12
CA GLU A 355 -3.14 -9.46 -27.31
C GLU A 355 -3.92 -10.44 -28.21
N LYS A 356 -5.26 -10.31 -28.27
CA LYS A 356 -6.14 -10.65 -29.41
C LYS A 356 -7.59 -10.37 -29.01
N TYR A 357 -8.40 -9.97 -29.99
CA TYR A 357 -9.85 -9.76 -29.95
C TYR A 357 -10.32 -8.32 -29.63
N SER A 358 -10.30 -7.53 -30.69
CA SER A 358 -11.23 -6.43 -30.93
C SER A 358 -12.66 -6.94 -31.09
N VAL A 359 -13.59 -6.60 -30.18
CA VAL A 359 -15.03 -6.42 -30.46
C VAL A 359 -15.67 -5.41 -29.47
N LYS A 360 -16.16 -4.29 -30.04
CA LYS A 360 -17.24 -3.35 -29.64
C LYS A 360 -17.26 -2.77 -28.21
N THR A 361 -16.60 -1.62 -28.05
CA THR A 361 -16.58 -0.78 -26.84
C THR A 361 -17.56 0.42 -26.89
N GLU A 362 -18.28 0.61 -27.99
CA GLU A 362 -19.00 1.87 -28.26
C GLU A 362 -20.30 2.04 -27.45
N LYS A 363 -21.01 0.96 -27.13
CA LYS A 363 -22.32 1.03 -26.43
C LYS A 363 -22.24 1.36 -24.92
N ILE A 364 -21.10 1.10 -24.28
CA ILE A 364 -20.88 1.43 -22.85
C ILE A 364 -20.45 2.88 -22.71
N LEU A 365 -19.71 3.41 -23.69
CA LEU A 365 -19.29 4.81 -23.70
C LEU A 365 -20.45 5.76 -24.00
N GLU A 366 -21.40 5.35 -24.86
CA GLU A 366 -22.63 6.12 -25.11
C GLU A 366 -23.52 6.23 -23.86
N LEU A 367 -23.60 5.19 -23.02
CA LEU A 367 -24.34 5.23 -21.74
C LEU A 367 -23.60 5.99 -20.61
N ILE A 368 -22.30 6.26 -20.77
CA ILE A 368 -21.47 7.02 -19.81
C ILE A 368 -21.51 8.52 -20.13
N GLN A 369 -21.89 8.91 -21.34
CA GLN A 369 -21.95 10.31 -21.79
C GLN A 369 -23.26 11.02 -21.44
N GLU A 370 -24.27 10.29 -20.96
CA GLU A 370 -25.50 10.87 -20.43
C GLU A 370 -25.52 10.74 -18.90
N GLU A 371 -24.91 11.72 -18.22
CA GLU A 371 -25.34 12.31 -16.95
C GLU A 371 -24.15 13.08 -16.33
N ASP A 372 -24.32 14.40 -16.29
CA ASP A 372 -23.37 15.37 -15.74
C ASP A 372 -23.10 15.18 -14.24
N MET A 373 -21.88 15.60 -13.85
CA MET A 373 -21.43 15.94 -12.48
C MET A 373 -20.94 14.79 -11.56
N MET A 374 -19.79 14.20 -11.90
CA MET A 374 -18.77 13.64 -10.99
C MET A 374 -17.40 13.59 -11.72
N PRO A 375 -16.24 13.56 -11.03
CA PRO A 375 -14.94 13.62 -11.70
C PRO A 375 -14.79 12.50 -12.72
N SER A 376 -14.62 12.88 -14.00
CA SER A 376 -14.51 11.96 -15.14
C SER A 376 -13.45 10.86 -14.93
N SER A 377 -12.47 11.12 -14.06
CA SER A 377 -11.44 10.19 -13.62
C SER A 377 -11.95 8.97 -12.85
N ARG A 378 -12.93 9.10 -11.93
CA ARG A 378 -13.47 7.95 -11.17
C ARG A 378 -14.32 7.04 -12.04
N VAL A 379 -15.16 7.62 -12.89
CA VAL A 379 -15.98 6.88 -13.87
C VAL A 379 -15.10 6.20 -14.91
N HIS A 380 -14.04 6.86 -15.38
CA HIS A 380 -13.04 6.24 -16.26
C HIS A 380 -12.30 5.09 -15.58
N THR A 381 -11.88 5.24 -14.32
CA THR A 381 -11.21 4.18 -13.56
C THR A 381 -12.13 2.98 -13.34
N ALA A 382 -13.40 3.19 -12.98
CA ALA A 382 -14.38 2.12 -12.84
C ALA A 382 -14.64 1.41 -14.17
N SER A 383 -14.84 2.16 -15.27
CA SER A 383 -15.01 1.60 -16.62
C SER A 383 -13.80 0.80 -17.08
N ASN A 384 -12.58 1.28 -16.81
CA ASN A 384 -11.34 0.58 -17.15
C ASN A 384 -11.15 -0.67 -16.29
N THR A 385 -11.51 -0.63 -15.00
CA THR A 385 -11.47 -1.77 -14.09
C THR A 385 -12.45 -2.85 -14.54
N ILE A 386 -13.71 -2.47 -14.84
CA ILE A 386 -14.73 -3.38 -15.38
C ILE A 386 -14.25 -3.99 -16.71
N LYS A 387 -13.70 -3.20 -17.64
CA LYS A 387 -13.16 -3.70 -18.92
C LYS A 387 -12.00 -4.67 -18.74
N GLN A 388 -11.06 -4.40 -17.85
CA GLN A 388 -9.93 -5.29 -17.56
C GLN A 388 -10.40 -6.58 -16.90
N GLN A 389 -11.42 -6.52 -16.04
CA GLN A 389 -11.92 -7.67 -15.30
C GLN A 389 -12.96 -8.50 -16.07
N TYR A 390 -13.64 -7.91 -17.04
CA TYR A 390 -14.42 -8.63 -18.05
C TYR A 390 -13.56 -9.70 -18.76
N ASN A 391 -12.31 -9.36 -19.08
CA ASN A 391 -11.35 -10.31 -19.65
C ASN A 391 -10.95 -11.43 -18.67
N LEU A 392 -11.01 -11.17 -17.35
CA LEU A 392 -10.71 -12.13 -16.29
C LEU A 392 -11.91 -13.05 -15.96
N VAL A 393 -13.14 -12.55 -16.09
CA VAL A 393 -14.37 -13.37 -16.02
C VAL A 393 -14.38 -14.41 -17.13
N ASN A 394 -13.87 -14.07 -18.33
CA ASN A 394 -13.63 -15.04 -19.39
C ASN A 394 -12.60 -16.11 -19.01
N THR A 395 -11.64 -15.80 -18.13
CA THR A 395 -10.68 -16.75 -17.57
C THR A 395 -11.31 -17.64 -16.49
N ILE A 396 -12.16 -17.09 -15.62
CA ILE A 396 -12.95 -17.84 -14.62
C ILE A 396 -13.88 -18.85 -15.30
N ASN A 397 -14.44 -18.50 -16.45
CA ASN A 397 -15.31 -19.37 -17.25
C ASN A 397 -14.57 -20.58 -17.87
N ASN A 398 -13.23 -20.60 -17.89
CA ASN A 398 -12.46 -21.73 -18.41
C ASN A 398 -12.18 -22.83 -17.37
N GLU A 399 -12.44 -22.59 -16.07
CA GLU A 399 -12.19 -23.59 -15.01
C GLU A 399 -13.43 -24.44 -14.65
N GLU A 400 -14.64 -24.04 -15.06
CA GLU A 400 -15.86 -24.86 -14.90
C GLU A 400 -16.63 -24.96 -16.24
N THR A 401 -16.60 -26.15 -16.85
CA THR A 401 -17.42 -26.50 -18.01
C THR A 401 -18.92 -26.33 -17.69
N ASP A 402 -19.58 -25.33 -18.29
CA ASP A 402 -20.94 -25.38 -18.85
C ASP A 402 -21.36 -24.01 -19.43
N LEU A 403 -21.42 -23.95 -20.76
CA LEU A 403 -21.62 -22.80 -21.65
C LEU A 403 -22.88 -21.94 -21.37
N LEU A 404 -22.88 -20.66 -21.81
CA LEU A 404 -23.74 -20.16 -22.91
C LEU A 404 -23.58 -18.63 -23.16
N PHE A 405 -23.15 -18.33 -24.39
CA PHE A 405 -23.18 -17.08 -25.17
C PHE A 405 -22.28 -15.88 -24.77
N ILE A 406 -21.28 -15.71 -25.64
CA ILE A 406 -20.54 -14.50 -25.97
C ILE A 406 -21.54 -13.49 -26.58
N ASN A 407 -21.50 -12.23 -26.10
CA ASN A 407 -22.39 -11.06 -26.34
C ASN A 407 -23.35 -10.76 -25.17
N GLU A 408 -24.01 -9.57 -25.21
CA GLU A 408 -24.83 -8.84 -24.21
C GLU A 408 -25.76 -9.65 -23.26
N ASN A 409 -25.86 -10.98 -23.41
CA ASN A 409 -26.66 -11.94 -22.66
C ASN A 409 -25.83 -12.90 -21.77
N THR A 410 -24.64 -12.51 -21.32
CA THR A 410 -23.84 -13.34 -20.40
C THR A 410 -24.52 -13.45 -19.03
N TYR A 411 -24.67 -14.68 -18.52
CA TYR A 411 -25.30 -14.95 -17.23
C TYR A 411 -24.33 -15.58 -16.23
N LEU A 412 -24.37 -15.12 -14.98
CA LEU A 412 -23.52 -15.56 -13.88
C LEU A 412 -24.34 -16.18 -12.76
N THR A 413 -23.90 -17.33 -12.25
CA THR A 413 -24.44 -17.91 -11.01
C THR A 413 -24.14 -17.01 -9.80
N PRO A 414 -24.86 -17.13 -8.66
CA PRO A 414 -24.59 -16.37 -7.45
C PRO A 414 -23.12 -16.37 -7.00
N ASN A 415 -22.46 -17.53 -7.05
CA ASN A 415 -21.05 -17.64 -6.66
C ASN A 415 -20.12 -16.89 -7.63
N GLN A 416 -20.43 -16.94 -8.94
CA GLN A 416 -19.68 -16.19 -9.95
C GLN A 416 -19.92 -14.67 -9.80
N ALA A 417 -21.13 -14.25 -9.44
CA ALA A 417 -21.43 -12.84 -9.14
C ALA A 417 -20.68 -12.34 -7.91
N LEU A 418 -20.61 -13.14 -6.84
CA LEU A 418 -19.80 -12.82 -5.66
C LEU A 418 -18.30 -12.70 -6.00
N LYS A 419 -17.78 -13.64 -6.79
CA LYS A 419 -16.40 -13.59 -7.28
C LYS A 419 -16.16 -12.36 -8.17
N PHE A 420 -17.15 -11.94 -8.95
CA PHE A 420 -17.08 -10.70 -9.73
C PHE A 420 -16.96 -9.46 -8.83
N PHE A 421 -17.74 -9.39 -7.74
CA PHE A 421 -17.61 -8.29 -6.76
C PHE A 421 -16.26 -8.29 -6.05
N GLU A 422 -15.76 -9.46 -5.64
CA GLU A 422 -14.45 -9.63 -5.03
C GLU A 422 -13.34 -9.14 -5.97
N LEU A 423 -13.41 -9.52 -7.24
CA LEU A 423 -12.48 -9.03 -8.27
C LEU A 423 -12.54 -7.52 -8.41
N CYS A 424 -13.74 -6.94 -8.41
CA CYS A 424 -13.94 -5.48 -8.42
C CYS A 424 -13.48 -4.78 -7.13
N LYS A 425 -12.84 -5.51 -6.20
CA LYS A 425 -12.38 -5.03 -4.89
C LYS A 425 -13.49 -4.41 -4.06
N ARG A 426 -14.72 -4.92 -4.21
CA ARG A 426 -15.85 -4.57 -3.37
C ARG A 426 -16.08 -5.72 -2.40
N ASP A 427 -15.84 -5.48 -1.12
CA ASP A 427 -16.09 -6.44 -0.04
C ASP A 427 -17.60 -6.54 0.22
N ILE A 428 -18.30 -7.23 -0.68
CA ILE A 428 -19.74 -7.45 -0.63
C ILE A 428 -19.98 -8.89 -0.19
N GLN A 429 -20.59 -9.07 0.98
CA GLN A 429 -20.94 -10.38 1.47
C GLN A 429 -22.26 -10.87 0.84
N PRO A 430 -22.52 -12.19 0.80
CA PRO A 430 -23.77 -12.72 0.27
C PRO A 430 -25.03 -12.13 0.90
N LYS A 431 -24.96 -11.73 2.18
CA LYS A 431 -26.05 -11.06 2.91
C LYS A 431 -26.30 -9.61 2.44
N ASP A 432 -25.30 -8.99 1.83
CA ASP A 432 -25.38 -7.60 1.35
C ASP A 432 -26.00 -7.53 -0.05
N LEU A 433 -26.01 -8.64 -0.78
CA LEU A 433 -26.65 -8.80 -2.08
C LEU A 433 -28.11 -9.20 -1.93
N GLU A 434 -29.01 -8.44 -2.57
CA GLU A 434 -30.39 -8.89 -2.71
C GLU A 434 -30.51 -9.84 -3.90
N PHE A 435 -30.69 -11.12 -3.63
CA PHE A 435 -31.06 -12.09 -4.66
C PHE A 435 -32.55 -11.99 -4.95
N ARG A 436 -32.98 -10.96 -5.70
CA ARG A 436 -34.38 -10.90 -6.13
C ARG A 436 -34.58 -11.81 -7.33
N ARG A 437 -35.47 -12.80 -7.15
CA ARG A 437 -35.99 -13.58 -8.29
C ARG A 437 -36.78 -12.64 -9.19
N LYS A 438 -36.78 -12.91 -10.52
CA LYS A 438 -37.45 -12.21 -11.65
C LYS A 438 -38.85 -11.58 -11.45
N LYS A 439 -39.50 -11.73 -10.30
CA LYS A 439 -40.73 -11.03 -9.97
C LYS A 439 -40.41 -9.58 -9.64
N ASN A 440 -40.71 -8.69 -10.57
CA ASN A 440 -40.77 -7.27 -10.29
C ASN A 440 -41.71 -7.05 -9.11
N LEU A 441 -41.27 -6.24 -8.14
CA LEU A 441 -42.09 -5.92 -7.00
C LEU A 441 -43.10 -4.86 -7.46
N LYS A 442 -44.36 -5.26 -7.67
CA LYS A 442 -45.43 -4.30 -7.94
C LYS A 442 -45.84 -3.66 -6.63
N ILE A 443 -45.80 -2.34 -6.56
CA ILE A 443 -46.32 -1.59 -5.42
C ILE A 443 -47.19 -0.45 -5.93
N GLY A 444 -48.52 -0.59 -5.79
CA GLY A 444 -49.47 0.24 -6.51
C GLY A 444 -49.40 -0.04 -8.02
N ASP A 445 -49.44 1.02 -8.82
CA ASP A 445 -49.31 0.95 -10.29
C ASP A 445 -47.85 0.88 -10.77
N GLU A 446 -46.89 1.07 -9.86
CA GLU A 446 -45.47 1.06 -10.17
C GLU A 446 -44.87 -0.34 -10.07
N THR A 447 -44.05 -0.68 -11.06
CA THR A 447 -43.33 -1.96 -11.13
C THR A 447 -41.85 -1.72 -10.82
N ILE A 448 -41.40 -2.20 -9.66
CA ILE A 448 -40.04 -1.99 -9.20
C ILE A 448 -39.14 -3.11 -9.73
N GLN A 449 -38.13 -2.71 -10.51
CA GLN A 449 -37.11 -3.61 -11.02
C GLN A 449 -36.02 -3.85 -9.96
N PRO A 450 -35.52 -5.07 -9.79
CA PRO A 450 -34.32 -5.32 -9.01
C PRO A 450 -33.08 -4.65 -9.64
N GLU A 451 -32.13 -4.21 -8.81
CA GLU A 451 -30.80 -3.79 -9.30
C GLU A 451 -30.04 -4.96 -9.94
N ILE A 452 -30.21 -6.18 -9.40
CA ILE A 452 -29.66 -7.42 -9.95
C ILE A 452 -30.79 -8.45 -10.01
N VAL A 453 -31.09 -8.95 -11.22
CA VAL A 453 -32.16 -9.93 -11.42
C VAL A 453 -31.61 -11.33 -11.49
N PHE A 454 -31.95 -12.17 -10.51
CA PHE A 454 -31.63 -13.60 -10.56
C PHE A 454 -32.79 -14.39 -11.16
N GLN A 455 -32.54 -15.09 -12.27
CA GLN A 455 -33.54 -15.85 -13.00
C GLN A 455 -33.02 -17.21 -13.45
N ARG A 456 -33.93 -18.17 -13.63
CA ARG A 456 -33.58 -19.42 -14.31
C ARG A 456 -33.40 -19.13 -15.79
N VAL A 457 -32.26 -19.54 -16.34
CA VAL A 457 -31.91 -19.32 -17.76
C VAL A 457 -32.02 -20.64 -18.51
N ARG A 458 -32.64 -20.62 -19.69
CA ARG A 458 -32.77 -21.82 -20.52
C ARG A 458 -31.38 -22.20 -21.05
N GLY A 459 -30.97 -23.45 -20.82
CA GLY A 459 -29.65 -23.96 -21.18
C GLY A 459 -28.62 -23.94 -20.04
N SER A 460 -28.85 -23.21 -18.93
CA SER A 460 -27.96 -23.22 -17.75
C SER A 460 -28.23 -24.38 -16.78
N ARG A 461 -28.70 -25.53 -17.30
CA ARG A 461 -29.15 -26.69 -16.49
C ARG A 461 -30.13 -26.30 -15.36
N ASN A 462 -31.03 -25.34 -15.61
CA ASN A 462 -32.00 -24.82 -14.63
C ASN A 462 -31.41 -24.07 -13.42
N ARG A 463 -30.14 -23.66 -13.47
CA ARG A 463 -29.52 -22.82 -12.43
C ARG A 463 -30.12 -21.41 -12.43
N VAL A 464 -30.14 -20.79 -11.25
CA VAL A 464 -30.50 -19.39 -11.07
C VAL A 464 -29.26 -18.54 -11.37
N CYS A 465 -29.37 -17.59 -12.28
CA CYS A 465 -28.26 -16.75 -12.73
C CYS A 465 -28.71 -15.28 -12.88
N CYS A 466 -27.78 -14.33 -12.82
CA CYS A 466 -27.99 -12.89 -13.11
C CYS A 466 -27.28 -12.49 -14.39
N GLN A 467 -27.70 -11.40 -15.05
CA GLN A 467 -26.95 -10.90 -16.20
C GLN A 467 -25.68 -10.19 -15.73
N LEU A 468 -24.57 -10.41 -16.43
CA LEU A 468 -23.33 -9.69 -16.17
C LEU A 468 -23.53 -8.17 -16.28
N ARG A 469 -24.34 -7.72 -17.24
CA ARG A 469 -24.69 -6.31 -17.41
C ARG A 469 -25.37 -5.71 -16.17
N ASP A 470 -26.21 -6.48 -15.48
CA ASP A 470 -26.86 -6.03 -14.25
C ASP A 470 -25.81 -5.80 -13.15
N LEU A 471 -24.82 -6.70 -13.04
CA LEU A 471 -23.70 -6.54 -12.10
C LEU A 471 -22.80 -5.35 -12.46
N GLU A 472 -22.51 -5.16 -13.75
CA GLU A 472 -21.70 -4.03 -14.24
C GLU A 472 -22.39 -2.70 -13.93
N ASN A 473 -23.69 -2.59 -14.23
CA ASN A 473 -24.50 -1.42 -13.91
C ASN A 473 -24.53 -1.17 -12.40
N TYR A 474 -24.71 -2.22 -11.61
CA TYR A 474 -24.73 -2.10 -10.16
C TYR A 474 -23.38 -1.63 -9.60
N ILE A 475 -22.26 -2.16 -10.10
CA ILE A 475 -20.92 -1.68 -9.73
C ILE A 475 -20.72 -0.21 -10.11
N LEU A 476 -21.12 0.19 -11.32
CA LEU A 476 -21.03 1.58 -11.76
C LEU A 476 -21.84 2.49 -10.84
N ASN A 477 -23.05 2.09 -10.48
CA ASN A 477 -23.91 2.82 -9.55
C ASN A 477 -23.26 2.94 -8.16
N ILE A 478 -22.67 1.85 -7.64
CA ILE A 478 -21.89 1.89 -6.40
C ILE A 478 -20.77 2.92 -6.52
N TYR A 479 -19.96 2.90 -7.59
CA TYR A 479 -18.85 3.84 -7.75
C TYR A 479 -19.30 5.30 -7.88
N LYS A 480 -20.44 5.57 -8.52
CA LYS A 480 -21.02 6.91 -8.62
C LYS A 480 -21.45 7.45 -7.25
N HIS A 481 -21.98 6.59 -6.40
CA HIS A 481 -22.64 6.99 -5.14
C HIS A 481 -21.92 6.48 -3.89
N SER A 482 -20.60 6.26 -3.95
CA SER A 482 -19.83 5.81 -2.79
C SER A 482 -18.65 6.70 -2.45
N ILE A 483 -18.31 6.67 -1.16
CA ILE A 483 -17.12 7.29 -0.60
C ILE A 483 -16.37 6.28 0.26
N ASP A 484 -15.05 6.25 0.10
CA ASP A 484 -14.18 5.42 0.93
C ASP A 484 -14.04 6.06 2.31
N LEU A 485 -14.18 5.24 3.34
CA LEU A 485 -13.94 5.62 4.71
C LEU A 485 -12.51 5.21 5.07
N GLU A 486 -11.78 6.12 5.67
CA GLU A 486 -10.38 5.92 6.04
C GLU A 486 -10.21 5.78 7.55
N TYR A 487 -9.04 5.30 7.98
CA TYR A 487 -8.72 5.15 9.40
C TYR A 487 -8.93 6.45 10.18
N ASN A 488 -8.57 7.60 9.61
CA ASN A 488 -8.76 8.90 10.26
C ASN A 488 -10.23 9.20 10.56
N ASP A 489 -11.14 8.84 9.63
CA ASP A 489 -12.59 9.03 9.80
C ASP A 489 -13.10 8.23 11.01
N ALA A 490 -12.72 6.95 11.12
CA ALA A 490 -13.08 6.12 12.27
C ALA A 490 -12.41 6.57 13.56
N LYS A 491 -11.14 6.94 13.52
CA LYS A 491 -10.40 7.41 14.69
C LYS A 491 -11.05 8.65 15.28
N ILE A 492 -11.37 9.65 14.45
CA ILE A 492 -12.04 10.88 14.90
C ILE A 492 -13.37 10.54 15.56
N VAL A 493 -14.19 9.68 14.94
CA VAL A 493 -15.48 9.25 15.51
C VAL A 493 -15.28 8.59 16.88
N ILE A 494 -14.29 7.69 16.99
CA ILE A 494 -14.06 6.90 18.20
C ILE A 494 -13.48 7.74 19.35
N GLU A 495 -12.51 8.61 19.07
CA GLU A 495 -11.91 9.50 20.07
C GLU A 495 -12.95 10.47 20.64
N ASN A 496 -13.75 11.10 19.78
CA ASN A 496 -14.83 11.98 20.24
C ASN A 496 -15.92 11.22 21.00
N TYR A 497 -16.20 9.96 20.62
CA TYR A 497 -17.15 9.12 21.33
C TYR A 497 -16.67 8.76 22.74
N ASP A 498 -15.38 8.45 22.95
CA ASP A 498 -14.80 8.22 24.28
C ASP A 498 -14.93 9.46 25.17
N GLU A 499 -14.57 10.64 24.66
CA GLU A 499 -14.67 11.91 25.39
C GLU A 499 -16.11 12.24 25.83
N VAL A 500 -17.10 12.04 24.95
CA VAL A 500 -18.52 12.30 25.24
C VAL A 500 -19.08 11.27 26.24
N LEU A 501 -18.75 9.98 26.09
CA LEU A 501 -19.17 8.93 27.04
C LEU A 501 -18.66 9.15 28.47
N HIS A 502 -17.49 9.76 28.61
CA HIS A 502 -16.87 10.02 29.90
C HIS A 502 -17.65 11.03 30.78
N ARG A 503 -18.50 11.89 30.19
CA ARG A 503 -19.07 13.05 30.91
C ARG A 503 -20.46 12.89 31.54
N SER A 504 -21.38 12.05 31.05
CA SER A 504 -22.76 12.07 31.63
C SER A 504 -23.64 10.81 31.49
N LYS A 505 -23.31 9.83 30.64
CA LYS A 505 -24.27 8.77 30.23
C LYS A 505 -23.91 7.33 30.65
N LYS A 506 -22.74 7.14 31.30
CA LYS A 506 -22.19 5.84 31.72
C LYS A 506 -23.10 5.04 32.69
N HIS A 507 -23.97 5.69 33.45
CA HIS A 507 -24.84 5.04 34.44
C HIS A 507 -26.15 4.48 33.84
N GLY A 508 -26.73 5.10 32.81
CA GLY A 508 -27.99 4.66 32.19
C GLY A 508 -27.84 3.47 31.24
N MET A 509 -26.75 3.45 30.47
CA MET A 509 -26.53 2.43 29.44
C MET A 509 -26.02 1.07 30.00
N ARG A 510 -25.30 1.07 31.13
CA ARG A 510 -24.80 -0.15 31.79
C ARG A 510 -25.90 -1.03 32.39
N GLY A 511 -27.09 -0.49 32.62
CA GLY A 511 -28.24 -1.23 33.18
C GLY A 511 -28.93 -2.19 32.18
N GLN A 512 -28.52 -2.19 30.91
CA GLN A 512 -29.19 -2.96 29.85
C GLN A 512 -28.32 -4.12 29.34
N ARG A 513 -28.94 -5.30 29.14
CA ARG A 513 -28.25 -6.57 28.81
C ARG A 513 -27.48 -6.58 27.47
N ASN A 514 -27.59 -5.54 26.63
CA ASN A 514 -26.97 -5.44 25.29
C ASN A 514 -26.08 -4.18 25.09
N PHE A 515 -25.36 -3.73 26.13
CA PHE A 515 -24.54 -2.50 26.11
C PHE A 515 -23.59 -2.37 24.89
N THR A 516 -22.86 -3.43 24.55
CA THR A 516 -21.88 -3.41 23.44
C THR A 516 -22.54 -3.18 22.08
N GLY A 517 -23.69 -3.81 21.82
CA GLY A 517 -24.40 -3.65 20.55
C GLY A 517 -24.90 -2.22 20.33
N LYS A 518 -25.31 -1.52 21.40
CA LYS A 518 -25.72 -0.12 21.30
C LYS A 518 -24.57 0.82 20.97
N ILE A 519 -23.38 0.57 21.52
CA ILE A 519 -22.18 1.35 21.17
C ILE A 519 -21.80 1.11 19.72
N GLU A 520 -21.88 -0.14 19.27
CA GLU A 520 -21.65 -0.48 17.85
C GLU A 520 -22.61 0.24 16.93
N ASP A 521 -23.90 0.26 17.27
CA ASP A 521 -24.89 0.99 16.51
C ASP A 521 -24.54 2.47 16.47
N GLU A 522 -24.28 3.12 17.61
CA GLU A 522 -23.93 4.55 17.72
C GLU A 522 -22.73 4.94 16.84
N VAL A 523 -21.62 4.19 16.94
CA VAL A 523 -20.43 4.44 16.13
C VAL A 523 -20.71 4.27 14.63
N ARG A 524 -21.53 3.29 14.23
CA ARG A 524 -21.93 3.13 12.82
C ARG A 524 -22.68 4.35 12.27
N GLY A 525 -23.54 4.98 13.06
CA GLY A 525 -24.27 6.17 12.60
C GLY A 525 -23.38 7.39 12.46
N LYS A 526 -22.47 7.61 13.41
CA LYS A 526 -21.48 8.70 13.29
C LYS A 526 -20.50 8.50 12.13
N LEU A 527 -20.12 7.26 11.85
CA LEU A 527 -19.39 6.92 10.62
C LEU A 527 -20.20 7.21 9.35
N ALA A 528 -21.51 6.98 9.40
CA ALA A 528 -22.40 7.29 8.29
C ALA A 528 -22.53 8.80 8.05
N GLU A 529 -22.68 9.60 9.11
CA GLU A 529 -22.64 11.07 9.07
C GLU A 529 -21.32 11.57 8.48
N HIS A 530 -20.19 11.06 8.97
CA HIS A 530 -18.87 11.47 8.50
C HIS A 530 -18.65 11.15 7.02
N GLY A 531 -19.02 9.93 6.60
CA GLY A 531 -18.95 9.53 5.19
C GLY A 531 -19.83 10.41 4.30
N PHE A 532 -21.07 10.66 4.71
CA PHE A 532 -21.97 11.51 3.93
C PHE A 532 -21.46 12.95 3.83
N SER A 533 -20.95 13.53 4.92
CA SER A 533 -20.33 14.86 4.90
C SER A 533 -19.15 14.93 3.91
N LYS A 534 -18.26 13.92 3.93
CA LYS A 534 -17.16 13.78 2.96
C LYS A 534 -17.66 13.69 1.52
N TYR A 535 -18.77 12.98 1.29
CA TYR A 535 -19.40 12.92 -0.04
C TYR A 535 -19.92 14.29 -0.49
N LEU A 536 -20.64 15.02 0.38
CA LEU A 536 -21.17 16.36 0.05
C LEU A 536 -20.07 17.39 -0.20
N ALA A 537 -18.98 17.33 0.58
CA ALA A 537 -17.81 18.18 0.37
C ALA A 537 -17.19 17.98 -1.02
N ASN A 538 -17.08 16.73 -1.47
CA ASN A 538 -16.59 16.42 -2.82
C ASN A 538 -17.54 16.89 -3.93
N LEU A 539 -18.84 16.96 -3.66
CA LEU A 539 -19.85 17.30 -4.66
C LEU A 539 -19.92 18.81 -4.91
N ASN A 540 -19.91 19.65 -3.86
CA ASN A 540 -20.15 21.09 -3.97
C ASN A 540 -19.19 21.99 -3.17
N ASN A 541 -18.09 21.46 -2.63
CA ASN A 541 -17.18 22.18 -1.72
C ASN A 541 -17.90 22.79 -0.50
N ILE A 542 -18.92 22.10 0.00
CA ILE A 542 -19.69 22.46 1.18
C ILE A 542 -19.42 21.41 2.25
N GLU A 543 -18.98 21.83 3.43
CA GLU A 543 -18.69 20.92 4.53
C GLU A 543 -19.86 20.89 5.52
N PHE A 544 -20.29 19.68 5.88
CA PHE A 544 -21.36 19.47 6.83
C PHE A 544 -20.77 18.98 8.15
N PRO A 545 -20.73 19.80 9.21
CA PRO A 545 -20.11 19.44 10.48
C PRO A 545 -20.87 18.28 11.14
N VAL A 546 -20.13 17.34 11.71
CA VAL A 546 -20.67 16.18 12.43
C VAL A 546 -20.80 16.55 13.92
N ASP A 547 -22.01 16.51 14.45
CA ASP A 547 -22.28 16.84 15.85
C ASP A 547 -22.21 15.58 16.74
N TYR A 548 -21.06 15.39 17.39
CA TYR A 548 -20.81 14.28 18.31
C TYR A 548 -21.55 14.40 19.65
N SER A 549 -22.16 15.54 19.96
CA SER A 549 -22.90 15.74 21.22
C SER A 549 -24.31 15.12 21.21
N LYS A 550 -24.88 14.90 20.02
CA LYS A 550 -26.24 14.39 19.81
C LYS A 550 -26.40 12.86 19.96
N VAL A 551 -25.43 12.16 20.56
CA VAL A 551 -25.50 10.71 20.80
C VAL A 551 -26.68 10.39 21.76
N SER A 552 -27.68 9.64 21.30
CA SER A 552 -28.90 9.37 22.08
C SER A 552 -28.74 8.19 23.05
N ASP A 553 -29.48 8.21 24.17
CA ASP A 553 -29.37 7.19 25.25
C ASP A 553 -30.34 6.01 25.13
N SER A 554 -31.27 6.02 24.16
CA SER A 554 -32.48 5.21 24.25
C SER A 554 -32.82 4.47 22.96
N ASN A 555 -33.57 3.36 23.13
CA ASN A 555 -34.17 2.52 22.08
C ASN A 555 -35.19 3.24 21.17
N THR A 556 -35.23 4.57 21.17
CA THR A 556 -36.13 5.39 20.37
C THR A 556 -35.46 6.72 20.07
N LYS A 557 -35.46 7.06 18.78
CA LYS A 557 -35.07 8.32 18.12
C LYS A 557 -33.56 8.59 18.05
N ARG A 558 -33.02 8.37 16.86
CA ARG A 558 -31.61 8.58 16.54
C ARG A 558 -31.39 9.82 15.65
N ASP A 559 -32.45 10.39 15.09
CA ASP A 559 -32.37 11.05 13.78
C ASP A 559 -32.99 12.45 13.78
N ALA A 560 -32.79 13.13 14.90
CA ALA A 560 -33.16 14.53 15.10
C ALA A 560 -32.22 15.46 14.29
N GLY A 561 -32.40 15.52 12.97
CA GLY A 561 -31.67 16.40 12.06
C GLY A 561 -30.15 16.30 12.25
N ASP A 562 -29.53 15.31 11.62
CA ASP A 562 -28.09 15.05 11.75
C ASP A 562 -27.28 16.26 11.26
N PHE A 563 -27.77 16.93 10.22
CA PHE A 563 -27.19 18.16 9.71
C PHE A 563 -28.17 19.33 9.78
N THR A 564 -27.88 20.23 10.72
CA THR A 564 -28.62 21.48 10.97
C THR A 564 -27.78 22.72 10.70
N GLN A 565 -26.48 22.55 10.48
CA GLN A 565 -25.51 23.60 10.21
C GLN A 565 -24.60 23.21 9.05
N VAL A 566 -23.94 24.20 8.47
CA VAL A 566 -23.05 24.03 7.32
C VAL A 566 -21.85 24.98 7.41
N VAL A 567 -20.69 24.54 6.95
CA VAL A 567 -19.48 25.37 6.82
C VAL A 567 -19.29 25.77 5.36
N ILE A 568 -19.22 27.08 5.11
CA ILE A 568 -18.91 27.65 3.79
C ILE A 568 -17.86 28.74 3.99
N ASN A 569 -16.78 28.71 3.20
CA ASN A 569 -15.66 29.66 3.30
C ASN A 569 -15.13 29.82 4.74
N TYR A 570 -14.99 28.70 5.47
CA TYR A 570 -14.53 28.66 6.86
C TYR A 570 -15.45 29.35 7.89
N GLN A 571 -16.70 29.64 7.52
CA GLN A 571 -17.72 30.20 8.42
C GLN A 571 -18.89 29.23 8.56
N MET A 572 -19.42 29.15 9.79
CA MET A 572 -20.55 28.29 10.16
C MET A 572 -21.88 29.03 9.99
N TYR A 573 -22.86 28.35 9.41
CA TYR A 573 -24.21 28.89 9.20
C TYR A 573 -25.29 27.88 9.60
N ASP A 574 -26.41 28.37 10.13
CA ASP A 574 -27.59 27.54 10.43
C ASP A 574 -28.39 27.27 9.15
N ILE A 575 -28.77 26.02 8.93
CA ILE A 575 -29.61 25.60 7.81
C ILE A 575 -31.09 25.84 8.18
N PRO A 576 -31.91 26.44 7.31
CA PRO A 576 -33.34 26.55 7.56
C PRO A 576 -33.99 25.17 7.75
N GLN A 577 -34.98 25.07 8.65
CA GLN A 577 -35.57 23.80 9.07
C GLN A 577 -36.09 22.93 7.91
N GLN A 578 -36.64 23.56 6.86
CA GLN A 578 -37.11 22.90 5.63
C GLN A 578 -36.02 22.21 4.80
N TYR A 579 -34.74 22.42 5.11
CA TYR A 579 -33.60 21.82 4.46
C TYR A 579 -32.73 20.98 5.41
N HIS A 580 -33.19 20.71 6.63
CA HIS A 580 -32.49 19.82 7.57
C HIS A 580 -32.40 18.41 6.99
N ILE A 581 -31.18 17.86 7.00
CA ILE A 581 -30.90 16.53 6.44
C ILE A 581 -30.80 15.52 7.59
N SER A 582 -31.49 14.40 7.42
CA SER A 582 -31.44 13.23 8.30
C SER A 582 -30.95 12.01 7.53
N LEU A 583 -30.04 11.26 8.13
CA LEU A 583 -29.45 10.04 7.60
C LEU A 583 -30.06 8.81 8.24
N LYS A 584 -30.26 7.76 7.44
CA LYS A 584 -30.52 6.41 7.95
C LYS A 584 -29.59 5.40 7.33
N SER A 585 -28.89 4.68 8.21
CA SER A 585 -28.17 3.48 7.83
C SER A 585 -29.14 2.31 7.68
N THR A 586 -29.12 1.63 6.55
CA THR A 586 -29.92 0.41 6.34
C THR A 586 -29.09 -0.85 6.56
N ASN A 587 -29.64 -1.81 7.31
CA ASN A 587 -29.10 -3.16 7.38
C ASN A 587 -29.83 -4.02 6.34
N GLY A 588 -29.27 -4.08 5.13
CA GLY A 588 -29.85 -4.82 4.00
C GLY A 588 -30.61 -3.91 3.02
N ASN A 589 -31.31 -4.57 2.09
CA ASN A 589 -31.94 -3.91 0.93
C ASN A 589 -33.47 -3.81 1.06
N TYR A 590 -34.02 -4.04 2.27
CA TYR A 590 -35.45 -3.87 2.52
C TYR A 590 -35.77 -2.38 2.66
N LEU A 591 -36.38 -1.81 1.62
CA LEU A 591 -37.01 -0.47 1.63
C LEU A 591 -38.40 -0.46 2.28
N ALA A 592 -38.58 -1.34 3.24
CA ALA A 592 -39.71 -1.37 4.12
C ALA A 592 -39.16 -0.92 5.47
N ILE A 593 -39.32 0.36 5.80
CA ILE A 593 -38.96 0.88 7.11
C ILE A 593 -40.22 0.80 8.00
N PRO A 594 -40.16 0.19 9.20
CA PRO A 594 -41.27 0.19 10.13
C PRO A 594 -41.65 1.61 10.51
N GLN A 595 -42.94 1.97 10.50
CA GLN A 595 -43.42 3.33 10.76
C GLN A 595 -42.92 3.92 12.10
N HIS A 596 -42.64 3.07 13.09
CA HIS A 596 -42.13 3.50 14.40
C HIS A 596 -40.61 3.79 14.40
N GLU A 597 -39.86 3.33 13.39
CA GLU A 597 -38.45 3.68 13.17
C GLU A 597 -38.28 5.02 12.43
N ILE A 598 -39.41 5.67 12.13
CA ILE A 598 -39.54 6.82 11.22
C ILE A 598 -39.95 8.09 11.99
N ASP A 599 -39.55 8.20 13.25
CA ASP A 599 -39.52 9.49 13.93
C ASP A 599 -38.33 10.31 13.38
N TRP A 600 -38.55 11.05 12.29
CA TRP A 600 -37.57 12.00 11.74
C TRP A 600 -37.94 13.44 12.18
N GLU A 601 -36.92 14.27 12.40
CA GLU A 601 -37.12 15.72 12.60
C GLU A 601 -36.71 16.54 11.38
N GLY A 602 -35.83 15.99 10.52
CA GLY A 602 -35.42 16.61 9.26
C GLY A 602 -36.51 16.60 8.19
N GLU A 603 -36.33 17.44 7.18
CA GLU A 603 -37.25 17.59 6.04
C GLU A 603 -36.74 16.85 4.80
N ILE A 604 -35.45 16.47 4.79
CA ILE A 604 -34.81 15.70 3.75
C ILE A 604 -34.17 14.46 4.38
N PHE A 605 -34.45 13.32 3.78
CA PHE A 605 -34.05 12.03 4.29
C PHE A 605 -33.11 11.34 3.31
N VAL A 606 -31.99 10.84 3.78
CA VAL A 606 -30.99 10.17 2.96
C VAL A 606 -30.76 8.75 3.47
N LEU A 607 -30.89 7.80 2.56
CA LEU A 607 -30.56 6.40 2.81
C LEU A 607 -29.11 6.15 2.48
N VAL A 608 -28.39 5.60 3.45
CA VAL A 608 -27.00 5.17 3.28
C VAL A 608 -26.83 3.73 3.73
N LYS A 609 -25.88 3.02 3.12
CA LYS A 609 -25.48 1.68 3.50
C LYS A 609 -23.99 1.68 3.81
N LEU A 610 -23.66 1.19 5.01
CA LEU A 610 -22.30 1.18 5.52
C LEU A 610 -21.70 -0.22 5.37
N HIS A 611 -20.70 -0.35 4.51
CA HIS A 611 -20.03 -1.62 4.22
C HIS A 611 -18.73 -1.71 5.02
N ILE A 612 -18.83 -2.07 6.30
CA ILE A 612 -17.68 -2.21 7.22
C ILE A 612 -17.66 -3.63 7.82
N LYS A 613 -16.45 -4.20 7.95
CA LYS A 613 -16.23 -5.46 8.65
C LYS A 613 -16.63 -5.36 10.12
N GLU A 614 -17.50 -6.26 10.58
CA GLU A 614 -17.94 -6.33 11.98
C GLU A 614 -16.76 -6.51 12.96
N THR A 615 -15.75 -7.28 12.56
CA THR A 615 -14.51 -7.47 13.33
C THR A 615 -13.75 -6.17 13.55
N PHE A 616 -13.67 -5.33 12.51
CA PHE A 616 -13.00 -4.04 12.57
C PHE A 616 -13.73 -3.12 13.55
N LEU A 617 -15.05 -2.98 13.39
CA LEU A 617 -15.85 -2.11 14.26
C LEU A 617 -15.74 -2.51 15.73
N TYR A 618 -15.82 -3.81 16.02
CA TYR A 618 -15.67 -4.35 17.37
C TYR A 618 -14.29 -4.04 17.97
N GLN A 619 -13.22 -4.23 17.19
CA GLN A 619 -11.86 -3.89 17.62
C GLN A 619 -11.70 -2.37 17.82
N ALA A 620 -12.29 -1.57 16.95
CA ALA A 620 -12.17 -0.12 16.96
C ALA A 620 -12.85 0.49 18.18
N ILE A 621 -14.05 0.01 18.51
CA ILE A 621 -14.77 0.39 19.74
C ILE A 621 -13.97 -0.02 20.98
N LYS A 622 -13.42 -1.23 21.01
CA LYS A 622 -12.58 -1.65 22.13
C LYS A 622 -11.35 -0.76 22.29
N ALA A 623 -10.70 -0.39 21.20
CA ALA A 623 -9.53 0.48 21.27
C ALA A 623 -9.88 1.91 21.70
N GLY A 624 -11.00 2.45 21.25
CA GLY A 624 -11.55 3.73 21.73
C GLY A 624 -11.83 3.73 23.22
N LEU A 625 -12.38 2.63 23.73
CA LEU A 625 -12.59 2.41 25.17
C LEU A 625 -11.29 2.02 25.90
N GLN A 626 -10.14 2.03 25.23
CA GLN A 626 -8.82 1.67 25.75
C GLN A 626 -8.73 0.22 26.25
N LEU A 627 -9.61 -0.66 25.76
CA LEU A 627 -9.73 -2.07 26.09
C LEU A 627 -8.95 -2.99 25.12
N ALA A 628 -8.39 -2.47 24.03
CA ALA A 628 -7.57 -3.22 23.07
C ALA A 628 -6.61 -2.32 22.27
N GLN A 629 -5.55 -2.90 21.71
CA GLN A 629 -4.77 -2.25 20.65
C GLN A 629 -5.39 -2.59 19.29
N LEU A 630 -5.78 -1.57 18.52
CA LEU A 630 -6.30 -1.72 17.15
C LEU A 630 -5.20 -2.24 16.20
N ASN A 631 -5.51 -3.22 15.36
CA ASN A 631 -4.64 -3.65 14.25
C ASN A 631 -4.73 -2.63 13.12
N LEU A 632 -3.61 -2.02 12.73
CA LEU A 632 -3.57 -0.90 11.79
C LEU A 632 -3.58 -1.34 10.31
N ASN A 633 -3.50 -2.65 10.03
CA ASN A 633 -3.54 -3.21 8.67
C ASN A 633 -4.96 -3.39 8.10
N GLU A 634 -6.01 -3.29 8.92
CA GLU A 634 -7.38 -3.48 8.44
C GLU A 634 -7.88 -2.18 7.77
N ASN A 635 -8.07 -2.21 6.44
CA ASN A 635 -8.72 -1.11 5.73
C ASN A 635 -10.16 -0.94 6.24
N LEU A 636 -10.53 0.29 6.57
CA LEU A 636 -11.92 0.65 6.83
C LEU A 636 -12.74 0.50 5.54
N GLY A 637 -14.04 0.28 5.73
CA GLY A 637 -14.98 0.01 4.67
C GLY A 637 -15.32 1.22 3.79
N TRP A 638 -16.51 1.19 3.19
CA TRP A 638 -17.02 2.28 2.36
C TRP A 638 -18.49 2.56 2.68
N LEU A 639 -18.92 3.78 2.34
CA LEU A 639 -20.31 4.20 2.47
C LEU A 639 -20.95 4.32 1.09
N GLU A 640 -22.14 3.76 0.95
CA GLU A 640 -22.97 3.80 -0.24
C GLU A 640 -24.19 4.70 -0.01
N ILE A 641 -24.46 5.61 -0.92
CA ILE A 641 -25.68 6.42 -0.91
C ILE A 641 -26.73 5.70 -1.77
N ARG A 642 -27.85 5.35 -1.15
CA ARG A 642 -28.93 4.60 -1.77
C ARG A 642 -30.01 5.50 -2.35
N GLY A 643 -30.13 6.73 -1.84
CA GLY A 643 -31.01 7.76 -2.38
C GLY A 643 -31.49 8.74 -1.33
N PHE A 644 -32.30 9.71 -1.72
CA PHE A 644 -32.88 10.71 -0.81
C PHE A 644 -34.32 11.08 -1.18
N ILE A 645 -35.11 11.47 -0.18
CA ILE A 645 -36.52 11.84 -0.33
C ILE A 645 -36.89 12.97 0.60
N SER A 646 -37.77 13.87 0.15
CA SER A 646 -38.34 14.87 1.05
C SER A 646 -39.39 14.24 1.98
N LYS A 647 -39.55 14.78 3.16
CA LYS A 647 -40.61 14.39 4.11
C LYS A 647 -42.01 14.49 3.50
N ASN A 648 -42.24 15.47 2.63
CA ASN A 648 -43.52 15.64 1.95
C ASN A 648 -43.80 14.50 0.96
N ASP A 649 -42.82 14.16 0.13
CA ASP A 649 -42.94 13.03 -0.81
C ASP A 649 -43.04 11.70 -0.05
N PHE A 650 -42.35 11.60 1.08
CA PHE A 650 -42.42 10.42 1.93
C PHE A 650 -43.82 10.25 2.56
N LYS A 651 -44.45 11.31 3.10
CA LYS A 651 -45.80 11.22 3.70
C LYS A 651 -46.86 10.75 2.71
N ASN A 652 -46.64 10.96 1.42
CA ASN A 652 -47.54 10.53 0.35
C ASN A 652 -47.30 9.07 -0.10
N SER A 653 -46.38 8.34 0.52
CA SER A 653 -46.04 6.95 0.17
C SER A 653 -46.89 5.89 0.90
N TYR A 654 -47.13 4.75 0.24
CA TYR A 654 -48.11 3.72 0.65
C TYR A 654 -47.69 2.95 1.93
N VAL A 655 -48.62 2.77 2.88
CA VAL A 655 -48.43 2.01 4.14
C VAL A 655 -49.13 0.65 4.06
N SER A 656 -48.40 -0.46 4.21
CA SER A 656 -48.99 -1.83 4.21
C SER A 656 -48.53 -2.65 5.42
N LYS A 657 -49.39 -3.55 5.91
CA LYS A 657 -49.09 -4.56 6.95
C LYS A 657 -48.61 -5.91 6.40
N LYS A 658 -48.64 -6.09 5.08
CA LYS A 658 -48.24 -7.34 4.39
C LYS A 658 -47.27 -7.02 3.27
N LEU A 659 -46.27 -7.89 3.06
CA LEU A 659 -45.48 -7.86 1.83
C LEU A 659 -46.38 -8.15 0.62
N PRO A 660 -46.03 -7.68 -0.60
CA PRO A 660 -46.80 -7.96 -1.81
C PRO A 660 -46.90 -9.45 -2.17
N ASP A 661 -46.06 -10.32 -1.60
CA ASP A 661 -46.14 -11.77 -1.74
C ASP A 661 -47.07 -12.46 -0.71
N GLY A 662 -47.74 -11.66 0.12
CA GLY A 662 -48.69 -12.14 1.13
C GLY A 662 -48.06 -12.51 2.48
N THR A 663 -46.72 -12.41 2.61
CA THR A 663 -46.03 -12.69 3.86
C THR A 663 -46.47 -11.69 4.94
N GLU A 664 -47.02 -12.22 6.04
CA GLU A 664 -47.29 -11.41 7.22
C GLU A 664 -45.97 -11.13 7.93
N LEU A 665 -45.64 -9.85 8.04
CA LEU A 665 -44.45 -9.42 8.77
C LEU A 665 -44.80 -9.32 10.26
N SER A 666 -43.87 -9.74 11.11
CA SER A 666 -44.02 -9.79 12.57
C SER A 666 -44.16 -8.43 13.25
N TYR A 667 -44.01 -7.32 12.51
CA TYR A 667 -44.05 -5.95 13.03
C TYR A 667 -45.08 -5.09 12.27
N PRO A 668 -45.81 -4.19 12.98
CA PRO A 668 -46.85 -3.37 12.37
C PRO A 668 -46.29 -2.25 11.48
N ASN A 669 -46.90 -2.11 10.30
CA ASN A 669 -46.83 -1.00 9.33
C ASN A 669 -45.44 -0.69 8.76
N TYR A 670 -45.21 -1.10 7.52
CA TYR A 670 -44.05 -0.69 6.74
C TYR A 670 -44.42 0.36 5.70
N ILE A 671 -43.53 1.32 5.47
CA ILE A 671 -43.72 2.41 4.50
C ILE A 671 -42.92 2.13 3.22
N LYS A 672 -43.58 2.25 2.06
CA LYS A 672 -42.98 2.10 0.73
C LYS A 672 -42.03 3.28 0.45
N ALA A 673 -40.73 3.12 0.68
CA ALA A 673 -39.74 4.00 0.04
C ALA A 673 -39.43 3.47 -1.38
N PRO A 674 -39.50 4.27 -2.45
CA PRO A 674 -39.00 3.87 -3.76
C PRO A 674 -37.58 3.33 -3.65
N ILE A 675 -37.34 2.14 -4.21
CA ILE A 675 -36.06 1.42 -4.13
C ILE A 675 -34.92 2.20 -4.80
N GLN A 676 -35.29 3.17 -5.62
CA GLN A 676 -34.44 4.24 -6.11
C GLN A 676 -35.15 5.55 -5.77
N LEU A 677 -35.03 5.98 -4.51
CA LEU A 677 -35.33 7.35 -4.13
C LEU A 677 -34.41 8.24 -4.97
N ASN A 678 -34.98 9.10 -5.83
CA ASN A 678 -34.30 9.96 -6.81
C ASN A 678 -32.77 9.94 -6.68
N GLN A 679 -32.11 9.03 -7.42
CA GLN A 679 -30.66 9.04 -7.57
C GLN A 679 -30.20 10.20 -8.47
N ASN A 680 -31.07 11.18 -8.70
CA ASN A 680 -30.75 12.34 -9.48
C ASN A 680 -29.83 13.24 -8.65
N ILE A 681 -28.53 13.05 -8.85
CA ILE A 681 -27.48 13.88 -8.29
C ILE A 681 -27.75 15.37 -8.57
N SER A 682 -28.43 15.71 -9.67
CA SER A 682 -28.82 17.10 -9.96
C SER A 682 -29.71 17.68 -8.87
N GLN A 683 -30.69 16.93 -8.36
CA GLN A 683 -31.59 17.42 -7.31
C GLN A 683 -30.88 17.59 -5.96
N LEU A 684 -29.94 16.71 -5.64
CA LEU A 684 -29.09 16.87 -4.45
C LEU A 684 -28.18 18.09 -4.62
N THR A 685 -27.63 18.30 -5.82
CA THR A 685 -26.81 19.46 -6.14
C THR A 685 -27.62 20.76 -6.07
N ASP A 686 -28.84 20.77 -6.61
CA ASP A 686 -29.77 21.89 -6.57
C ASP A 686 -30.16 22.24 -5.13
N LEU A 687 -30.40 21.22 -4.30
CA LEU A 687 -30.64 21.38 -2.88
C LEU A 687 -29.44 22.04 -2.19
N LEU A 688 -28.24 21.53 -2.43
CA LEU A 688 -27.02 22.05 -1.81
C LEU A 688 -26.73 23.50 -2.23
N GLU A 689 -26.92 23.81 -3.51
CA GLU A 689 -26.82 25.17 -4.03
C GLU A 689 -27.92 26.08 -3.45
N THR A 690 -29.12 25.56 -3.21
CA THR A 690 -30.20 26.30 -2.54
C THR A 690 -29.82 26.60 -1.09
N ILE A 691 -29.32 25.61 -0.33
CA ILE A 691 -28.82 25.81 1.04
C ILE A 691 -27.74 26.89 1.05
N LYS A 692 -26.73 26.75 0.17
CA LYS A 692 -25.62 27.69 0.04
C LYS A 692 -26.08 29.13 -0.23
N LYS A 693 -27.05 29.32 -1.13
CA LYS A 693 -27.62 30.65 -1.45
C LYS A 693 -28.47 31.25 -0.34
N LEU A 694 -29.07 30.42 0.52
CA LEU A 694 -29.92 30.89 1.61
C LEU A 694 -29.11 31.33 2.83
N VAL A 695 -27.93 30.74 3.02
CA VAL A 695 -27.08 30.99 4.19
C VAL A 695 -25.96 32.00 3.94
N LEU A 696 -25.50 32.16 2.68
CA LEU A 696 -24.63 33.25 2.22
C LEU A 696 -25.46 34.51 1.93
#